data_AF-A0A3N9NTR4-F1
#
_entry.id   AF-A0A3N9NTR4-F1
#
_cell.length_a   1.000
_cell.length_b   1.000
_cell.length_c   1.000
_cell.angle_alpha   90.00
_cell.angle_beta   90.00
_cell.angle_gamma   90.00
#
_symmetry.space_group_name_H-M   'P 1'
#
loop_
_entity.id
_entity.type
_entity.pdbx_description
1 polymer ?
#
loop_
_entity_poly.entity_id
_entity_poly.type
_entity_poly.pdbx_seq_one_letter_code
_entity_poly.pdbx_strand_id
1 'polypeptide(L)'
;MHAKNCIGQLVSSRSVLLILMIFAVCLQNALAQFYFGRNKINYENFEWSVLQSDHFNIYFYKGAEWLAGMVQEIAEEAYSEYEIKFNLTIDRTIPLIVYSTPFHFQQTNVIPNLLPEAVGGFFEFRKGRVVLPFNGSRKDFYHVVRHELVHVFTYFKIAASSGRIGPLHGVQFPLWFFEGLAEYWSIGYDSQADMFIRDAILHDYLLPLDSNELYFSGFLLYKEGQAFFKYYDETYGDERIRRLMTDYWKYNSFEKAIGAISGKSFRLIMQEWEFHLKKKYAKEMHERDISNFENRRQTRRELQVNPALLQTDSTEKVFYISNRWGYENIIMDELGEKKREILIRANKNPKYESLHILRSRLSVNSKGQLAFVAKSGGRDAIWIHDIYDQGADKSISSSRLVSITSPMWNRNNDQLTFAAQDTSGQSDLYLWSSESDKIYRLTDDIYGDASPSFSPDGRYVVFSSDRGSDDYFVNDNLYVYELSSGTIFQLTSSPGSEVKPVWHPSKMNTIFYISDSSGTDNLWSVELSENTLCEGTKLKISQLSDYYTGIDDAVPGADSSLFLTNFSRYNYHLSRFRIGEPKLSYERKITSFQPIKKTGTQSASQPGKATSYKLKYTLDFAQSFIAYDPIFGRLGGAQLGISDILGNKYYNFLIANTSVTASGFNHYWNFAASMVDLKRRSNRQIGLFHFANDWYSPYEGYFYERNIGARGALNYPINVFNRLEFSTSMWHSRRAYFDSYQDRLLIASFVSYVHDNSLWYYTGPIDGWRLRISAGPSFDLFSSQINNYTFLGDFRYYLRLGERVCLAHRTMGIINEGKNIYRFYIGGSWHMRGYRRTEIYGKKFILFNTELRFPIAQALALHFREGALGFAPVHGALFVDVGNAWDRKFPGFIGSFGVGFRATLMQALVLRLDISKRTDFKTVENGTFVQFLFGWDY
;
A
#
# COMPACT_ATOMS: atom_id res chain seq x y z
N MET A 1 -28.47 41.25 -36.91
CA MET A 1 -28.89 39.93 -36.39
C MET A 1 -27.79 38.93 -36.69
N HIS A 2 -26.71 38.93 -35.90
CA HIS A 2 -26.52 38.13 -34.68
C HIS A 2 -26.11 36.67 -34.94
N ALA A 3 -24.79 36.48 -34.90
CA ALA A 3 -24.09 35.48 -34.10
C ALA A 3 -24.86 34.18 -33.81
N LYS A 4 -24.52 33.11 -34.54
CA LYS A 4 -24.53 31.70 -34.11
C LYS A 4 -23.88 30.86 -35.21
N ASN A 5 -23.11 29.84 -34.81
CA ASN A 5 -22.48 28.80 -35.64
C ASN A 5 -20.98 29.00 -35.97
N CYS A 6 -20.19 29.42 -34.99
CA CYS A 6 -18.72 29.35 -35.02
C CYS A 6 -18.16 28.48 -33.87
N ILE A 7 -18.62 27.24 -33.70
CA ILE A 7 -17.94 26.25 -32.82
C ILE A 7 -18.28 24.84 -33.35
N GLY A 8 -17.37 24.19 -34.07
CA GLY A 8 -17.62 22.85 -34.60
C GLY A 8 -16.56 22.36 -35.58
N GLN A 9 -15.30 22.32 -35.15
CA GLN A 9 -14.19 21.71 -35.89
C GLN A 9 -13.20 21.14 -34.87
N LEU A 10 -12.43 20.10 -35.27
CA LEU A 10 -11.37 19.37 -34.52
C LEU A 10 -11.96 18.13 -33.77
N VAL A 11 -11.56 16.86 -33.92
CA VAL A 11 -10.23 16.20 -33.94
C VAL A 11 -10.38 14.70 -34.33
N SER A 12 -9.36 14.09 -34.95
CA SER A 12 -9.26 12.65 -35.28
C SER A 12 -8.42 11.82 -34.31
N SER A 13 -8.67 10.50 -34.33
CA SER A 13 -7.76 9.38 -34.04
C SER A 13 -7.51 8.91 -32.58
N ARG A 14 -8.42 9.21 -31.64
CA ARG A 14 -8.43 8.55 -30.30
C ARG A 14 -9.79 8.03 -29.83
N SER A 15 -10.83 7.95 -30.68
CA SER A 15 -12.17 7.58 -30.20
C SER A 15 -12.37 6.09 -29.90
N VAL A 16 -11.50 5.20 -30.40
CA VAL A 16 -11.40 3.82 -29.88
C VAL A 16 -10.82 3.84 -28.45
N LEU A 17 -9.94 4.81 -28.15
CA LEU A 17 -9.29 4.97 -26.85
C LEU A 17 -10.20 5.62 -25.80
N LEU A 18 -11.16 6.49 -26.17
CA LEU A 18 -12.11 7.05 -25.19
C LEU A 18 -13.28 6.10 -24.89
N ILE A 19 -13.82 5.39 -25.87
CA ILE A 19 -14.82 4.34 -25.59
C ILE A 19 -14.16 3.17 -24.87
N LEU A 20 -12.89 2.83 -25.17
CA LEU A 20 -12.05 1.96 -24.31
C LEU A 20 -11.64 2.62 -22.98
N MET A 21 -11.60 3.95 -22.84
CA MET A 21 -11.33 4.62 -21.56
C MET A 21 -12.57 4.69 -20.69
N ILE A 22 -13.77 4.87 -21.24
CA ILE A 22 -15.03 4.73 -20.51
C ILE A 22 -15.24 3.23 -20.17
N PHE A 23 -14.75 2.31 -21.02
CA PHE A 23 -14.53 0.91 -20.64
C PHE A 23 -13.44 0.72 -19.56
N ALA A 24 -12.39 1.57 -19.56
CA ALA A 24 -11.30 1.54 -18.58
C ALA A 24 -11.55 2.35 -17.29
N VAL A 25 -12.59 3.18 -17.24
CA VAL A 25 -13.06 3.87 -16.02
C VAL A 25 -13.48 2.84 -14.97
N CYS A 26 -13.69 1.58 -15.37
CA CYS A 26 -13.82 0.45 -14.45
C CYS A 26 -12.77 -0.68 -14.64
N LEU A 27 -11.74 -0.46 -15.46
CA LEU A 27 -10.41 -1.04 -15.19
C LEU A 27 -9.70 -0.27 -14.05
N GLN A 28 -10.48 0.33 -13.13
CA GLN A 28 -10.02 0.57 -11.75
C GLN A 28 -9.38 -0.69 -11.17
N ASN A 29 -9.72 -1.87 -11.70
CA ASN A 29 -9.08 -3.12 -11.35
C ASN A 29 -7.61 -3.32 -11.83
N ALA A 30 -7.00 -2.33 -12.47
CA ALA A 30 -5.61 -2.38 -12.93
C ALA A 30 -4.94 -1.00 -12.94
N LEU A 31 -5.25 -0.10 -11.99
CA LEU A 31 -4.57 1.21 -11.88
C LEU A 31 -3.05 1.10 -11.73
N ALA A 32 -2.55 -0.05 -11.28
CA ALA A 32 -1.13 -0.36 -11.23
C ALA A 32 -0.49 -0.58 -12.63
N GLN A 33 -1.30 -0.85 -13.67
CA GLN A 33 -0.86 -1.28 -15.01
C GLN A 33 -1.46 -0.41 -16.14
N PHE A 34 -1.43 0.92 -15.97
CA PHE A 34 -1.70 1.88 -17.05
C PHE A 34 -0.51 2.00 -18.01
N TYR A 35 -0.51 3.00 -18.91
CA TYR A 35 0.62 3.31 -19.82
C TYR A 35 1.99 3.29 -19.11
N PHE A 36 2.02 3.64 -17.81
CA PHE A 36 3.08 3.37 -16.84
C PHE A 36 2.46 2.82 -15.54
N GLY A 37 3.29 2.32 -14.62
CA GLY A 37 2.87 1.89 -13.29
C GLY A 37 3.63 0.65 -12.79
N ARG A 38 3.64 0.47 -11.47
CA ARG A 38 4.27 -0.68 -10.80
C ARG A 38 3.41 -1.92 -10.94
N ASN A 39 4.03 -3.09 -11.11
CA ASN A 39 3.32 -4.32 -11.38
C ASN A 39 2.86 -5.02 -10.11
N LYS A 40 1.57 -5.36 -10.04
CA LYS A 40 1.05 -6.41 -9.14
C LYS A 40 1.36 -7.78 -9.75
N ILE A 41 1.98 -8.67 -8.98
CA ILE A 41 2.58 -9.91 -9.49
C ILE A 41 2.09 -11.09 -8.68
N ASN A 42 1.58 -12.11 -9.38
CA ASN A 42 1.25 -13.39 -8.79
C ASN A 42 2.45 -14.32 -8.99
N TYR A 43 3.22 -14.50 -7.92
CA TYR A 43 4.39 -15.37 -7.88
C TYR A 43 3.97 -16.84 -7.71
N GLU A 44 2.94 -17.09 -6.93
CA GLU A 44 2.45 -18.43 -6.60
C GLU A 44 1.16 -18.78 -7.35
N ASN A 45 0.92 -20.08 -7.55
CA ASN A 45 -0.33 -20.59 -8.10
C ASN A 45 -1.11 -21.32 -7.00
N PHE A 46 -2.12 -20.67 -6.45
CA PHE A 46 -2.92 -21.23 -5.35
C PHE A 46 -3.94 -22.27 -5.83
N GLU A 47 -3.93 -23.44 -5.20
CA GLU A 47 -4.96 -24.47 -5.31
C GLU A 47 -6.00 -24.28 -4.21
N TRP A 48 -7.08 -23.57 -4.53
CA TRP A 48 -8.10 -23.14 -3.57
C TRP A 48 -9.10 -24.25 -3.20
N SER A 49 -9.42 -24.29 -1.92
CA SER A 49 -10.49 -25.08 -1.29
C SER A 49 -11.41 -24.14 -0.51
N VAL A 50 -12.62 -24.62 -0.21
CA VAL A 50 -13.62 -23.91 0.59
C VAL A 50 -14.01 -24.81 1.76
N LEU A 51 -13.86 -24.26 2.95
CA LEU A 51 -14.37 -24.77 4.21
C LEU A 51 -15.66 -24.01 4.53
N GLN A 52 -16.75 -24.74 4.78
CA GLN A 52 -18.05 -24.14 5.10
C GLN A 52 -18.38 -24.35 6.58
N SER A 53 -18.80 -23.28 7.24
CA SER A 53 -19.36 -23.29 8.59
C SER A 53 -20.80 -22.77 8.57
N ASP A 54 -21.39 -22.53 9.75
CA ASP A 54 -22.78 -22.05 9.85
C ASP A 54 -22.94 -20.66 9.25
N HIS A 55 -21.99 -19.75 9.54
CA HIS A 55 -22.05 -18.36 9.11
C HIS A 55 -21.01 -17.99 8.04
N PHE A 56 -20.03 -18.85 7.74
CA PHE A 56 -18.89 -18.49 6.89
C PHE A 56 -18.62 -19.48 5.74
N ASN A 57 -18.07 -18.94 4.66
CA ASN A 57 -17.36 -19.70 3.63
C ASN A 57 -15.89 -19.28 3.66
N ILE A 58 -15.02 -20.15 4.14
CA ILE A 58 -13.59 -19.90 4.34
C ILE A 58 -12.82 -20.45 3.13
N TYR A 59 -12.27 -19.56 2.32
CA TYR A 59 -11.46 -19.85 1.16
C TYR A 59 -10.00 -19.89 1.60
N PHE A 60 -9.35 -21.03 1.41
CA PHE A 60 -7.94 -21.25 1.73
C PHE A 60 -7.31 -22.09 0.62
N TYR A 61 -5.98 -22.22 0.60
CA TYR A 61 -5.28 -23.04 -0.39
C TYR A 61 -4.49 -24.17 0.28
N LYS A 62 -4.09 -25.15 -0.52
CA LYS A 62 -3.31 -26.31 -0.07
C LYS A 62 -2.12 -25.91 0.81
N GLY A 63 -2.01 -26.49 2.00
CA GLY A 63 -0.99 -26.16 3.01
C GLY A 63 -1.45 -25.16 4.08
N ALA A 64 -2.61 -24.51 3.90
CA ALA A 64 -3.20 -23.56 4.86
C ALA A 64 -4.38 -24.16 5.64
N GLU A 65 -4.51 -25.50 5.69
CA GLU A 65 -5.63 -26.19 6.33
C GLU A 65 -5.77 -25.86 7.81
N TRP A 66 -4.63 -25.78 8.52
CA TRP A 66 -4.61 -25.48 9.96
C TRP A 66 -5.08 -24.04 10.24
N LEU A 67 -4.65 -23.06 9.43
CA LEU A 67 -5.13 -21.68 9.50
C LEU A 67 -6.62 -21.57 9.21
N ALA A 68 -7.13 -22.35 8.25
CA ALA A 68 -8.57 -22.36 7.95
C ALA A 68 -9.39 -22.84 9.15
N GLY A 69 -8.91 -23.86 9.88
CA GLY A 69 -9.51 -24.33 11.12
C GLY A 69 -9.49 -23.28 12.23
N MET A 70 -8.35 -22.59 12.42
CA MET A 70 -8.23 -21.48 13.37
C MET A 70 -9.19 -20.32 13.03
N VAL A 71 -9.26 -19.90 11.76
CA VAL A 71 -10.18 -18.84 11.33
C VAL A 71 -11.64 -19.25 11.56
N GLN A 72 -11.99 -20.51 11.31
CA GLN A 72 -13.35 -21.01 11.57
C GLN A 72 -13.73 -20.83 13.04
N GLU A 73 -12.85 -21.24 13.96
CA GLU A 73 -13.08 -21.14 15.40
C GLU A 73 -13.24 -19.67 15.84
N ILE A 74 -12.27 -18.82 15.51
CA ILE A 74 -12.28 -17.41 15.88
C ILE A 74 -13.49 -16.67 15.28
N ALA A 75 -13.83 -16.96 14.02
CA ALA A 75 -14.91 -16.26 13.33
C ALA A 75 -16.30 -16.64 13.88
N GLU A 76 -16.54 -17.92 14.21
CA GLU A 76 -17.82 -18.36 14.79
C GLU A 76 -17.99 -17.89 16.24
N GLU A 77 -16.90 -17.85 17.02
CA GLU A 77 -16.88 -17.22 18.34
C GLU A 77 -17.24 -15.73 18.24
N ALA A 78 -16.55 -14.99 17.37
CA ALA A 78 -16.79 -13.57 17.15
C ALA A 78 -18.19 -13.28 16.60
N TYR A 79 -18.72 -14.13 15.71
CA TYR A 79 -20.09 -13.98 15.20
C TYR A 79 -21.11 -14.08 16.33
N SER A 80 -20.97 -15.06 17.22
CA SER A 80 -21.87 -15.26 18.36
C SER A 80 -21.87 -14.05 19.29
N GLU A 81 -20.70 -13.46 19.54
CA GLU A 81 -20.59 -12.22 20.32
C GLU A 81 -21.23 -11.03 19.58
N TYR A 82 -20.91 -10.84 18.30
CA TYR A 82 -21.32 -9.67 17.53
C TYR A 82 -22.78 -9.68 17.12
N GLU A 83 -23.41 -10.85 16.97
CA GLU A 83 -24.86 -10.95 16.80
C GLU A 83 -25.59 -10.29 17.98
N ILE A 84 -25.15 -10.55 19.21
CA ILE A 84 -25.69 -9.94 20.43
C ILE A 84 -25.30 -8.46 20.50
N LYS A 85 -24.01 -8.15 20.32
CA LYS A 85 -23.45 -6.79 20.46
C LYS A 85 -24.07 -5.80 19.47
N PHE A 86 -24.32 -6.22 18.22
CA PHE A 86 -24.98 -5.41 17.21
C PHE A 86 -26.51 -5.55 17.22
N ASN A 87 -27.04 -6.58 17.89
CA ASN A 87 -28.44 -6.99 17.78
C ASN A 87 -28.86 -7.14 16.31
N LEU A 88 -28.13 -7.99 15.57
CA LEU A 88 -28.28 -8.19 14.13
C LEU A 88 -27.89 -9.62 13.75
N THR A 89 -28.83 -10.35 13.14
CA THR A 89 -28.54 -11.63 12.47
C THR A 89 -28.32 -11.38 10.98
N ILE A 90 -27.25 -11.95 10.42
CA ILE A 90 -26.94 -11.87 8.99
C ILE A 90 -27.51 -13.12 8.31
N ASP A 91 -28.39 -12.93 7.33
CA ASP A 91 -29.16 -13.99 6.65
C ASP A 91 -28.38 -14.74 5.55
N ARG A 92 -27.07 -14.51 5.46
CA ARG A 92 -26.19 -15.08 4.44
C ARG A 92 -24.82 -15.39 4.99
N THR A 93 -24.16 -16.37 4.38
CA THR A 93 -22.78 -16.72 4.73
C THR A 93 -21.77 -15.67 4.24
N ILE A 94 -20.82 -15.33 5.10
CA ILE A 94 -19.78 -14.32 4.84
C ILE A 94 -18.54 -15.02 4.23
N PRO A 95 -18.03 -14.58 3.07
CA PRO A 95 -16.80 -15.11 2.49
C PRO A 95 -15.57 -14.60 3.25
N LEU A 96 -14.73 -15.50 3.78
CA LEU A 96 -13.42 -15.19 4.39
C LEU A 96 -12.31 -15.77 3.51
N ILE A 97 -11.38 -14.96 3.02
CA ILE A 97 -10.28 -15.40 2.14
C ILE A 97 -8.98 -15.33 2.94
N VAL A 98 -8.39 -16.49 3.22
CA VAL A 98 -7.26 -16.63 4.14
C VAL A 98 -5.96 -16.85 3.36
N TYR A 99 -4.92 -16.11 3.74
CA TYR A 99 -3.58 -16.23 3.21
C TYR A 99 -2.59 -16.51 4.33
N SER A 100 -1.74 -17.54 4.16
CA SER A 100 -0.79 -17.96 5.20
C SER A 100 0.32 -16.97 5.50
N THR A 101 0.58 -16.01 4.62
CA THR A 101 1.63 -15.01 4.81
C THR A 101 1.18 -13.65 4.26
N PRO A 102 1.74 -12.53 4.74
CA PRO A 102 1.43 -11.21 4.18
C PRO A 102 1.82 -11.08 2.70
N PHE A 103 2.82 -11.84 2.23
CA PHE A 103 3.21 -11.82 0.80
C PHE A 103 2.29 -12.61 -0.10
N HIS A 104 1.67 -13.70 0.39
CA HIS A 104 0.60 -14.34 -0.36
C HIS A 104 -0.62 -13.42 -0.43
N PHE A 105 -0.94 -12.72 0.67
CA PHE A 105 -2.00 -11.73 0.73
C PHE A 105 -1.81 -10.55 -0.24
N GLN A 106 -0.59 -10.01 -0.38
CA GLN A 106 -0.30 -8.96 -1.37
C GLN A 106 -0.61 -9.35 -2.83
N GLN A 107 -0.65 -10.65 -3.12
CA GLN A 107 -0.98 -11.21 -4.45
C GLN A 107 -2.50 -11.34 -4.68
N THR A 108 -3.33 -11.04 -3.67
CA THR A 108 -4.79 -11.16 -3.80
C THR A 108 -5.34 -10.31 -4.94
N ASN A 109 -6.17 -10.91 -5.81
CA ASN A 109 -6.87 -10.18 -6.88
C ASN A 109 -8.22 -9.60 -6.43
N VAL A 110 -8.58 -9.76 -5.15
CA VAL A 110 -9.82 -9.23 -4.55
C VAL A 110 -9.90 -7.71 -4.72
N ILE A 111 -8.79 -7.02 -4.46
CA ILE A 111 -8.61 -5.62 -4.81
C ILE A 111 -7.48 -5.47 -5.84
N PRO A 112 -7.55 -4.45 -6.69
CA PRO A 112 -6.61 -4.31 -7.80
C PRO A 112 -5.31 -3.58 -7.49
N ASN A 113 -5.33 -2.76 -6.44
CA ASN A 113 -4.20 -1.94 -6.07
C ASN A 113 -3.11 -2.79 -5.43
N LEU A 114 -1.88 -2.28 -5.45
CA LEU A 114 -0.80 -2.82 -4.64
C LEU A 114 -1.17 -2.59 -3.17
N LEU A 115 -1.15 -3.67 -2.40
CA LEU A 115 -1.39 -3.62 -0.97
C LEU A 115 -0.12 -3.17 -0.25
N PRO A 116 -0.17 -2.07 0.54
CA PRO A 116 0.92 -1.73 1.44
C PRO A 116 1.17 -2.87 2.45
N GLU A 117 2.42 -3.00 2.90
CA GLU A 117 2.78 -4.02 3.89
C GLU A 117 2.06 -3.86 5.23
N ALA A 118 1.70 -2.62 5.59
CA ALA A 118 1.02 -2.30 6.84
C ALA A 118 -0.45 -2.75 6.88
N VAL A 119 -1.05 -3.16 5.75
CA VAL A 119 -2.43 -3.65 5.73
C VAL A 119 -2.48 -5.04 6.38
N GLY A 120 -3.12 -5.12 7.55
CA GLY A 120 -3.27 -6.34 8.34
C GLY A 120 -4.47 -7.21 7.96
N GLY A 121 -5.38 -6.70 7.13
CA GLY A 121 -6.63 -7.33 6.71
C GLY A 121 -7.49 -6.27 6.02
N PHE A 122 -8.57 -6.67 5.34
CA PHE A 122 -9.64 -5.73 4.98
C PHE A 122 -10.97 -6.42 4.65
N PHE A 123 -12.05 -5.68 4.89
CA PHE A 123 -13.40 -5.96 4.42
C PHE A 123 -13.70 -5.25 3.09
N GLU A 124 -14.13 -6.01 2.09
CA GLU A 124 -14.50 -5.50 0.78
C GLU A 124 -16.02 -5.36 0.66
N PHE A 125 -16.50 -4.12 0.79
CA PHE A 125 -17.93 -3.79 0.90
C PHE A 125 -18.81 -4.24 -0.27
N ARG A 126 -18.32 -4.29 -1.52
CA ARG A 126 -19.17 -4.56 -2.70
C ARG A 126 -19.66 -5.99 -2.69
N LYS A 127 -18.77 -6.96 -2.41
CA LYS A 127 -19.13 -8.38 -2.31
C LYS A 127 -19.36 -8.85 -0.87
N GLY A 128 -19.07 -8.01 0.11
CA GLY A 128 -19.21 -8.33 1.52
C GLY A 128 -18.28 -9.47 1.95
N ARG A 129 -17.03 -9.47 1.47
CA ARG A 129 -16.02 -10.50 1.73
C ARG A 129 -14.86 -9.94 2.54
N VAL A 130 -14.28 -10.75 3.41
CA VAL A 130 -13.12 -10.40 4.24
C VAL A 130 -11.88 -11.09 3.69
N VAL A 131 -10.73 -10.40 3.71
CA VAL A 131 -9.45 -10.95 3.27
C VAL A 131 -8.43 -10.83 4.40
N LEU A 132 -7.82 -11.96 4.78
CA LEU A 132 -7.05 -12.12 6.02
C LEU A 132 -5.64 -12.66 5.73
N PRO A 133 -4.57 -11.90 5.97
CA PRO A 133 -3.21 -12.41 6.08
C PRO A 133 -2.92 -12.93 7.49
N PHE A 134 -2.23 -14.07 7.59
CA PHE A 134 -1.53 -14.47 8.81
C PHE A 134 -0.11 -13.87 8.80
N ASN A 135 0.31 -13.25 9.91
CA ASN A 135 1.62 -12.61 10.03
C ASN A 135 2.61 -13.39 10.92
N GLY A 136 2.24 -14.59 11.38
CA GLY A 136 3.04 -15.40 12.30
C GLY A 136 2.67 -15.23 13.78
N SER A 137 1.83 -14.25 14.14
CA SER A 137 1.34 -14.03 15.52
C SER A 137 -0.13 -14.44 15.63
N ARG A 138 -0.45 -15.37 16.54
CA ARG A 138 -1.83 -15.82 16.77
C ARG A 138 -2.68 -14.73 17.41
N LYS A 139 -2.10 -13.94 18.33
CA LYS A 139 -2.75 -12.79 18.96
C LYS A 139 -3.14 -11.71 17.95
N ASP A 140 -2.21 -11.34 17.07
CA ASP A 140 -2.48 -10.34 16.03
C ASP A 140 -3.57 -10.84 15.07
N PHE A 141 -3.52 -12.13 14.72
CA PHE A 141 -4.50 -12.72 13.83
C PHE A 141 -5.89 -12.81 14.45
N TYR A 142 -5.99 -13.16 15.74
CA TYR A 142 -7.23 -13.12 16.51
C TYR A 142 -7.85 -11.72 16.50
N HIS A 143 -7.04 -10.69 16.75
CA HIS A 143 -7.47 -9.29 16.64
C HIS A 143 -7.98 -8.98 15.23
N VAL A 144 -7.20 -9.26 14.18
CA VAL A 144 -7.55 -8.92 12.80
C VAL A 144 -8.87 -9.57 12.37
N VAL A 145 -9.07 -10.87 12.65
CA VAL A 145 -10.32 -11.55 12.29
C VAL A 145 -11.52 -10.84 12.93
N ARG A 146 -11.43 -10.53 14.22
CA ARG A 146 -12.48 -9.83 14.97
C ARG A 146 -12.70 -8.41 14.45
N HIS A 147 -11.64 -7.66 14.20
CA HIS A 147 -11.67 -6.31 13.64
C HIS A 147 -12.45 -6.28 12.32
N GLU A 148 -12.14 -7.19 11.39
CA GLU A 148 -12.83 -7.24 10.10
C GLU A 148 -14.29 -7.68 10.22
N LEU A 149 -14.63 -8.53 11.19
CA LEU A 149 -16.01 -8.89 11.47
C LEU A 149 -16.81 -7.71 12.05
N VAL A 150 -16.20 -6.82 12.86
CA VAL A 150 -16.85 -5.57 13.27
C VAL A 150 -17.23 -4.74 12.04
N HIS A 151 -16.36 -4.62 11.03
CA HIS A 151 -16.70 -3.95 9.77
C HIS A 151 -17.87 -4.62 9.05
N VAL A 152 -17.89 -5.96 8.99
CA VAL A 152 -19.00 -6.74 8.42
C VAL A 152 -20.32 -6.39 9.10
N PHE A 153 -20.42 -6.56 10.41
CA PHE A 153 -21.65 -6.29 11.17
C PHE A 153 -22.07 -4.82 11.08
N THR A 154 -21.12 -3.88 11.13
CA THR A 154 -21.38 -2.44 10.97
C THR A 154 -22.02 -2.15 9.61
N TYR A 155 -21.45 -2.70 8.54
CA TYR A 155 -21.99 -2.53 7.19
C TYR A 155 -23.42 -3.07 7.06
N PHE A 156 -23.67 -4.31 7.52
CA PHE A 156 -25.02 -4.89 7.42
C PHE A 156 -26.03 -4.16 8.31
N LYS A 157 -25.63 -3.66 9.47
CA LYS A 157 -26.52 -2.89 10.36
C LYS A 157 -26.99 -1.60 9.69
N ILE A 158 -26.05 -0.87 9.07
CA ILE A 158 -26.34 0.36 8.32
C ILE A 158 -27.19 0.03 7.08
N ALA A 159 -26.84 -1.02 6.34
CA ALA A 159 -27.56 -1.44 5.13
C ALA A 159 -29.02 -1.88 5.42
N ALA A 160 -29.26 -2.60 6.52
CA ALA A 160 -30.60 -3.01 6.94
C ALA A 160 -31.52 -1.81 7.21
N SER A 161 -30.96 -0.68 7.65
CA SER A 161 -31.68 0.56 7.87
C SER A 161 -31.86 1.38 6.57
N SER A 162 -31.02 1.12 5.56
CA SER A 162 -31.01 1.82 4.26
C SER A 162 -32.16 1.44 3.33
N GLY A 163 -32.82 0.30 3.53
CA GLY A 163 -34.00 -0.12 2.74
C GLY A 163 -35.21 0.83 2.85
N ARG A 164 -35.14 1.84 3.72
CA ARG A 164 -36.14 2.91 3.91
C ARG A 164 -35.80 4.22 3.18
N ILE A 165 -34.75 4.23 2.36
CA ILE A 165 -34.12 5.43 1.80
C ILE A 165 -34.21 5.46 0.26
N GLY A 166 -34.62 6.61 -0.31
CA GLY A 166 -34.47 6.90 -1.74
C GLY A 166 -33.02 7.32 -2.09
N PRO A 167 -32.57 7.25 -3.36
CA PRO A 167 -31.16 7.35 -3.78
C PRO A 167 -30.42 8.68 -3.49
N LEU A 168 -31.03 9.64 -2.79
CA LEU A 168 -30.53 11.00 -2.56
C LEU A 168 -30.25 11.35 -1.09
N HIS A 169 -30.52 10.48 -0.10
CA HIS A 169 -30.14 10.72 1.29
C HIS A 169 -28.79 10.05 1.59
N GLY A 170 -27.73 10.86 1.66
CA GLY A 170 -26.34 10.43 1.78
C GLY A 170 -25.65 10.96 3.01
N VAL A 171 -26.07 10.53 4.21
CA VAL A 171 -25.23 10.70 5.40
C VAL A 171 -24.02 9.77 5.25
N GLN A 172 -22.85 10.36 5.09
CA GLN A 172 -21.59 9.63 5.02
C GLN A 172 -21.05 9.43 6.44
N PHE A 173 -20.86 8.17 6.83
CA PHE A 173 -20.14 7.86 8.07
C PHE A 173 -18.65 8.17 7.88
N PRO A 174 -18.01 8.86 8.83
CA PRO A 174 -16.59 9.19 8.72
C PRO A 174 -15.72 7.95 8.89
N LEU A 175 -14.52 7.93 8.28
CA LEU A 175 -13.64 6.76 8.32
C LEU A 175 -13.21 6.39 9.75
N TRP A 176 -12.95 7.38 10.62
CA TRP A 176 -12.61 7.15 12.03
C TRP A 176 -13.74 6.41 12.78
N PHE A 177 -15.00 6.53 12.33
CA PHE A 177 -16.10 5.80 12.94
C PHE A 177 -15.95 4.30 12.67
N PHE A 178 -15.70 3.91 11.42
CA PHE A 178 -15.52 2.50 11.06
C PHE A 178 -14.26 1.92 11.72
N GLU A 179 -13.11 2.55 11.50
CA GLU A 179 -11.83 2.03 11.98
C GLU A 179 -11.72 2.08 13.50
N GLY A 180 -12.15 3.18 14.13
CA GLY A 180 -12.13 3.32 15.58
C GLY A 180 -13.08 2.36 16.29
N LEU A 181 -14.27 2.11 15.73
CA LEU A 181 -15.22 1.15 16.29
C LEU A 181 -14.69 -0.28 16.13
N ALA A 182 -14.10 -0.60 14.98
CA ALA A 182 -13.48 -1.89 14.72
C ALA A 182 -12.34 -2.19 15.69
N GLU A 183 -11.42 -1.24 15.93
CA GLU A 183 -10.38 -1.37 16.96
C GLU A 183 -10.99 -1.56 18.36
N TYR A 184 -11.92 -0.68 18.77
CA TYR A 184 -12.45 -0.71 20.14
C TYR A 184 -13.29 -1.96 20.43
N TRP A 185 -14.13 -2.41 19.49
CA TRP A 185 -15.00 -3.58 19.71
C TRP A 185 -14.32 -4.92 19.45
N SER A 186 -13.14 -4.95 18.82
CA SER A 186 -12.37 -6.18 18.60
C SER A 186 -11.44 -6.51 19.77
N ILE A 187 -10.65 -5.54 20.25
CA ILE A 187 -9.64 -5.72 21.32
C ILE A 187 -9.84 -4.85 22.56
N GLY A 188 -10.74 -3.87 22.53
CA GLY A 188 -10.91 -2.91 23.62
C GLY A 188 -9.93 -1.74 23.51
N TYR A 189 -9.43 -1.25 24.64
CA TYR A 189 -8.46 -0.14 24.70
C TYR A 189 -7.11 -0.64 25.20
N ASP A 190 -6.10 -0.56 24.35
CA ASP A 190 -4.79 -1.20 24.52
C ASP A 190 -3.65 -0.21 24.83
N SER A 191 -2.50 -0.75 25.23
CA SER A 191 -1.27 0.00 25.54
C SER A 191 -0.79 0.84 24.36
N GLN A 192 -0.98 0.34 23.14
CA GLN A 192 -0.66 1.06 21.91
C GLN A 192 -1.56 2.29 21.70
N ALA A 193 -2.87 2.20 21.95
CA ALA A 193 -3.73 3.38 21.93
C ALA A 193 -3.28 4.44 22.93
N ASP A 194 -2.96 4.03 24.17
CA ASP A 194 -2.42 4.95 25.18
C ASP A 194 -1.12 5.61 24.72
N MET A 195 -0.22 4.84 24.07
CA MET A 195 1.03 5.35 23.51
C MET A 195 0.80 6.53 22.53
N PHE A 196 -0.07 6.33 21.53
CA PHE A 196 -0.34 7.34 20.50
C PHE A 196 -1.09 8.56 21.05
N ILE A 197 -2.08 8.34 21.93
CA ILE A 197 -2.88 9.43 22.48
C ILE A 197 -2.07 10.26 23.48
N ARG A 198 -1.23 9.64 24.31
CA ARG A 198 -0.29 10.36 25.20
C ARG A 198 0.65 11.27 24.41
N ASP A 199 1.24 10.75 23.33
CA ASP A 199 2.13 11.54 22.48
C ASP A 199 1.40 12.71 21.80
N ALA A 200 0.15 12.47 21.34
CA ALA A 200 -0.70 13.48 20.71
C ALA A 200 -1.06 14.64 21.66
N ILE A 201 -1.38 14.33 22.92
CA ILE A 201 -1.66 15.32 23.96
C ILE A 201 -0.39 16.05 24.38
N LEU A 202 0.73 15.35 24.56
CA LEU A 202 2.01 15.92 24.99
C LEU A 202 2.57 16.91 23.96
N HIS A 203 2.38 16.63 22.66
CA HIS A 203 2.96 17.41 21.56
C HIS A 203 1.94 18.23 20.77
N ASP A 204 0.73 18.38 21.30
CA ASP A 204 -0.36 19.20 20.76
C ASP A 204 -0.61 18.93 19.26
N TYR A 205 -0.82 17.66 18.92
CA TYR A 205 -1.20 17.24 17.56
C TYR A 205 -2.46 16.39 17.48
N LEU A 206 -3.18 16.19 18.59
CA LEU A 206 -4.50 15.57 18.57
C LEU A 206 -5.41 16.30 17.57
N LEU A 207 -5.98 15.56 16.62
CA LEU A 207 -6.79 16.15 15.56
C LEU A 207 -8.27 16.13 15.92
N PRO A 208 -9.05 17.15 15.52
CA PRO A 208 -10.50 17.08 15.61
C PRO A 208 -11.04 15.95 14.73
N LEU A 209 -12.03 15.19 15.22
CA LEU A 209 -12.62 14.06 14.49
C LEU A 209 -13.40 14.50 13.24
N ASP A 210 -13.84 15.75 13.16
CA ASP A 210 -14.45 16.35 11.96
C ASP A 210 -13.42 16.98 11.00
N SER A 211 -12.12 16.86 11.28
CA SER A 211 -11.08 17.44 10.42
C SER A 211 -10.78 16.58 9.20
N ASN A 212 -10.56 17.23 8.06
CA ASN A 212 -10.06 16.57 6.86
C ASN A 212 -8.62 16.05 7.02
N GLU A 213 -7.86 16.60 7.96
CA GLU A 213 -6.46 16.21 8.21
C GLU A 213 -6.38 14.81 8.82
N LEU A 214 -7.34 14.44 9.69
CA LEU A 214 -7.41 13.12 10.31
C LEU A 214 -7.51 11.99 9.28
N TYR A 215 -8.20 12.23 8.16
CA TYR A 215 -8.30 11.25 7.07
C TYR A 215 -6.93 10.85 6.50
N PHE A 216 -5.95 11.75 6.54
CA PHE A 216 -4.60 11.52 6.01
C PHE A 216 -3.57 11.24 7.11
N SER A 217 -3.99 11.12 8.37
CA SER A 217 -3.07 10.92 9.49
C SER A 217 -2.52 9.48 9.56
N GLY A 218 -3.14 8.53 8.85
CA GLY A 218 -2.73 7.13 8.84
C GLY A 218 -3.17 6.42 10.12
N PHE A 219 -2.21 5.85 10.86
CA PHE A 219 -2.49 5.03 12.04
C PHE A 219 -3.17 5.81 13.19
N LEU A 220 -2.92 7.12 13.29
CA LEU A 220 -3.55 7.99 14.30
C LEU A 220 -5.08 8.00 14.19
N LEU A 221 -5.65 7.89 12.98
CA LEU A 221 -7.10 7.82 12.78
C LEU A 221 -7.74 6.65 13.53
N TYR A 222 -7.07 5.49 13.53
CA TYR A 222 -7.53 4.28 14.22
C TYR A 222 -7.53 4.52 15.73
N LYS A 223 -6.41 5.01 16.26
CA LYS A 223 -6.21 5.17 17.71
C LYS A 223 -7.01 6.34 18.30
N GLU A 224 -7.19 7.45 17.58
CA GLU A 224 -8.10 8.53 18.00
C GLU A 224 -9.56 8.07 17.98
N GLY A 225 -9.98 7.33 16.95
CA GLY A 225 -11.31 6.73 16.89
C GLY A 225 -11.55 5.74 18.03
N GLN A 226 -10.61 4.84 18.30
CA GLN A 226 -10.65 3.88 19.41
C GLN A 226 -10.77 4.59 20.77
N ALA A 227 -9.98 5.65 20.99
CA ALA A 227 -10.03 6.46 22.20
C ALA A 227 -11.34 7.24 22.36
N PHE A 228 -11.91 7.72 21.25
CA PHE A 228 -13.22 8.36 21.25
C PHE A 228 -14.33 7.36 21.62
N PHE A 229 -14.34 6.16 21.04
CA PHE A 229 -15.38 5.17 21.34
C PHE A 229 -15.30 4.66 22.76
N LYS A 230 -14.10 4.50 23.34
CA LYS A 230 -13.97 4.25 24.78
C LYS A 230 -14.68 5.32 25.60
N TYR A 231 -14.36 6.59 25.37
CA TYR A 231 -14.99 7.70 26.09
C TYR A 231 -16.51 7.75 25.86
N TYR A 232 -16.95 7.57 24.62
CA TYR A 232 -18.34 7.67 24.23
C TYR A 232 -19.18 6.54 24.85
N ASP A 233 -18.65 5.32 24.87
CA ASP A 233 -19.27 4.17 25.52
C ASP A 233 -19.34 4.35 27.04
N GLU A 234 -18.24 4.73 27.70
CA GLU A 234 -18.19 5.00 29.14
C GLU A 234 -19.14 6.14 29.57
N THR A 235 -19.34 7.15 28.72
CA THR A 235 -20.14 8.34 29.03
C THR A 235 -21.62 8.17 28.69
N TYR A 236 -21.92 7.50 27.57
CA TYR A 236 -23.25 7.50 26.98
C TYR A 236 -23.85 6.11 26.71
N GLY A 237 -23.03 5.06 26.81
CA GLY A 237 -23.39 3.66 26.58
C GLY A 237 -23.38 3.22 25.11
N ASP A 238 -23.05 1.95 24.91
CA ASP A 238 -23.02 1.24 23.63
C ASP A 238 -24.35 1.28 22.85
N GLU A 239 -25.49 1.39 23.53
CA GLU A 239 -26.83 1.50 22.93
C GLU A 239 -26.92 2.68 21.96
N ARG A 240 -26.26 3.79 22.28
CA ARG A 240 -26.25 4.96 21.40
C ARG A 240 -25.39 4.75 20.16
N ILE A 241 -24.32 3.96 20.26
CA ILE A 241 -23.52 3.55 19.10
C ILE A 241 -24.38 2.68 18.17
N ARG A 242 -25.15 1.74 18.73
CA ARG A 242 -26.12 0.95 17.95
C ARG A 242 -27.18 1.83 17.28
N ARG A 243 -27.73 2.79 18.02
CA ARG A 243 -28.71 3.75 17.47
C ARG A 243 -28.12 4.63 16.38
N LEU A 244 -26.84 5.00 16.44
CA LEU A 244 -26.19 5.72 15.34
C LEU A 244 -26.31 4.95 14.04
N MET A 245 -26.07 3.64 14.06
CA MET A 245 -26.16 2.80 12.86
C MET A 245 -27.59 2.61 12.35
N THR A 246 -28.63 2.77 13.19
CA THR A 246 -30.03 2.56 12.80
C THR A 246 -30.82 3.83 12.53
N ASP A 247 -30.50 4.93 13.21
CA ASP A 247 -31.24 6.19 13.20
C ASP A 247 -30.57 7.27 12.33
N TYR A 248 -29.34 7.06 11.83
CA TYR A 248 -28.59 8.09 11.10
C TYR A 248 -29.35 8.72 9.92
N TRP A 249 -30.17 7.93 9.21
CA TRP A 249 -30.94 8.36 8.05
C TRP A 249 -32.01 9.41 8.38
N LYS A 250 -32.36 9.58 9.66
CA LYS A 250 -33.27 10.64 10.14
C LYS A 250 -32.63 12.03 10.12
N TYR A 251 -31.34 12.11 9.82
CA TYR A 251 -30.54 13.33 9.91
C TYR A 251 -29.83 13.62 8.58
N ASN A 252 -29.41 14.87 8.39
CA ASN A 252 -28.74 15.31 7.16
C ASN A 252 -27.21 15.19 7.22
N SER A 253 -26.63 14.89 8.39
CA SER A 253 -25.19 14.67 8.56
C SER A 253 -24.91 13.78 9.77
N PHE A 254 -23.73 13.18 9.81
CA PHE A 254 -23.31 12.31 10.91
C PHE A 254 -23.25 13.09 12.24
N GLU A 255 -22.73 14.31 12.22
CA GLU A 255 -22.60 15.19 13.39
C GLU A 255 -23.96 15.55 14.00
N LYS A 256 -24.98 15.72 13.15
CA LYS A 256 -26.36 15.93 13.61
C LYS A 256 -26.95 14.66 14.21
N ALA A 257 -26.67 13.50 13.62
CA ALA A 257 -27.14 12.21 14.13
C ALA A 257 -26.57 11.92 15.51
N ILE A 258 -25.24 11.94 15.65
CA ILE A 258 -24.57 11.74 16.95
C ILE A 258 -25.00 12.77 17.97
N GLY A 259 -25.17 14.03 17.56
CA GLY A 259 -25.57 15.06 18.49
C GLY A 259 -27.00 14.89 19.01
N ALA A 260 -27.93 14.56 18.13
CA ALA A 260 -29.33 14.32 18.50
C ALA A 260 -29.50 13.05 19.34
N ILE A 261 -28.78 11.97 19.02
CA ILE A 261 -28.81 10.72 19.78
C ILE A 261 -28.18 10.88 21.17
N SER A 262 -27.12 11.71 21.27
CA SER A 262 -26.43 11.95 22.53
C SER A 262 -27.08 12.99 23.44
N GLY A 263 -27.97 13.83 22.87
CA GLY A 263 -28.59 14.97 23.56
C GLY A 263 -27.69 16.20 23.68
N LYS A 264 -26.53 16.23 23.02
CA LYS A 264 -25.55 17.34 23.00
C LYS A 264 -25.01 17.52 21.60
N SER A 265 -24.65 18.74 21.19
CA SER A 265 -24.05 18.93 19.87
C SER A 265 -22.72 18.17 19.75
N PHE A 266 -22.40 17.63 18.56
CA PHE A 266 -21.14 16.89 18.34
C PHE A 266 -19.91 17.69 18.73
N ARG A 267 -19.92 19.01 18.46
CA ARG A 267 -18.86 19.93 18.88
C ARG A 267 -18.65 19.94 20.40
N LEU A 268 -19.73 19.95 21.19
CA LEU A 268 -19.63 19.92 22.64
C LEU A 268 -19.10 18.57 23.13
N ILE A 269 -19.55 17.47 22.52
CA ILE A 269 -19.05 16.11 22.83
C ILE A 269 -17.53 16.03 22.58
N MET A 270 -17.05 16.55 21.44
CA MET A 270 -15.61 16.58 21.13
C MET A 270 -14.83 17.42 22.14
N GLN A 271 -15.33 18.58 22.56
CA GLN A 271 -14.69 19.42 23.56
C GLN A 271 -14.62 18.72 24.93
N GLU A 272 -15.69 18.03 25.34
CA GLU A 272 -15.72 17.26 26.58
C GLU A 272 -14.77 16.06 26.54
N TRP A 273 -14.68 15.38 25.39
CA TRP A 273 -13.73 14.29 25.16
C TRP A 273 -12.28 14.76 25.23
N GLU A 274 -11.94 15.83 24.49
CA GLU A 274 -10.59 16.41 24.50
C GLU A 274 -10.21 16.85 25.93
N PHE A 275 -11.13 17.50 26.64
CA PHE A 275 -10.93 17.87 28.04
C PHE A 275 -10.74 16.65 28.95
N HIS A 276 -11.52 15.58 28.74
CA HIS A 276 -11.39 14.33 29.48
C HIS A 276 -9.99 13.72 29.28
N LEU A 277 -9.50 13.63 28.03
CA LEU A 277 -8.15 13.13 27.74
C LEU A 277 -7.08 14.02 28.40
N LYS A 278 -7.15 15.34 28.21
CA LYS A 278 -6.20 16.28 28.81
C LYS A 278 -6.18 16.15 30.34
N LYS A 279 -7.33 15.99 30.99
CA LYS A 279 -7.42 15.80 32.44
C LYS A 279 -6.82 14.46 32.89
N LYS A 280 -7.11 13.36 32.19
CA LYS A 280 -6.55 12.03 32.46
C LYS A 280 -5.03 12.10 32.41
N TYR A 281 -4.49 12.55 31.27
CA TYR A 281 -3.05 12.52 31.03
C TYR A 281 -2.31 13.59 31.83
N ALA A 282 -2.87 14.78 32.08
CA ALA A 282 -2.24 15.77 32.96
C ALA A 282 -2.01 15.24 34.39
N LYS A 283 -2.93 14.41 34.90
CA LYS A 283 -2.76 13.74 36.20
C LYS A 283 -1.58 12.76 36.17
N GLU A 284 -1.56 11.87 35.17
CA GLU A 284 -0.45 10.92 34.97
C GLU A 284 0.89 11.64 34.80
N MET A 285 0.87 12.78 34.11
CA MET A 285 2.06 13.58 33.86
C MET A 285 2.63 14.25 35.10
N HIS A 286 1.79 14.54 36.09
CA HIS A 286 2.23 15.05 37.38
C HIS A 286 2.85 13.95 38.26
N GLU A 287 2.38 12.71 38.11
CA GLU A 287 2.80 11.54 38.88
C GLU A 287 4.08 10.89 38.34
N ARG A 288 4.48 11.19 37.10
CA ARG A 288 5.67 10.63 36.42
C ARG A 288 6.71 11.71 36.09
N ASP A 289 7.98 11.32 36.02
CA ASP A 289 9.06 12.21 35.60
C ASP A 289 9.16 12.27 34.05
N ILE A 290 8.71 13.38 33.47
CA ILE A 290 8.69 13.65 32.02
C ILE A 290 9.93 14.47 31.61
N SER A 291 10.93 14.63 32.48
CA SER A 291 12.13 15.42 32.15
C SER A 291 13.05 14.74 31.12
N ASN A 292 12.89 13.43 30.88
CA ASN A 292 13.69 12.64 29.93
C ASN A 292 13.35 12.84 28.44
N PHE A 293 12.46 13.78 28.10
CA PHE A 293 12.17 14.10 26.71
C PHE A 293 13.29 14.99 26.13
N GLU A 294 14.13 14.41 25.26
CA GLU A 294 15.22 15.16 24.62
C GLU A 294 14.69 16.41 23.88
N ASN A 295 15.12 17.57 24.36
CA ASN A 295 14.73 18.90 23.89
C ASN A 295 15.38 19.32 22.55
N ARG A 296 15.90 18.37 21.76
CA ARG A 296 16.47 18.70 20.45
C ARG A 296 15.31 19.06 19.52
N ARG A 297 15.47 20.12 18.72
CA ARG A 297 14.56 20.47 17.60
C ARG A 297 14.62 19.33 16.56
N GLN A 298 13.95 18.22 16.85
CA GLN A 298 13.81 17.08 15.98
C GLN A 298 12.65 17.35 15.02
N THR A 299 12.90 17.15 13.73
CA THR A 299 11.91 17.34 12.66
C THR A 299 10.94 16.15 12.64
N ARG A 300 9.62 16.42 12.64
CA ARG A 300 8.50 15.44 12.52
C ARG A 300 8.54 14.51 11.28
N ARG A 301 9.63 14.42 10.52
CA ARG A 301 9.65 13.86 9.16
C ARG A 301 10.70 12.79 8.89
N GLU A 302 11.62 12.55 9.82
CA GLU A 302 12.65 11.51 9.68
C GLU A 302 12.38 10.39 10.67
N LEU A 303 11.98 9.23 10.16
CA LEU A 303 11.91 7.99 10.92
C LEU A 303 13.33 7.41 11.07
N GLN A 304 13.67 6.91 12.26
CA GLN A 304 14.92 6.20 12.54
C GLN A 304 14.60 4.97 13.39
N VAL A 305 14.78 3.78 12.82
CA VAL A 305 14.36 2.50 13.42
C VAL A 305 15.34 1.37 13.13
N ASN A 306 15.17 0.25 13.82
CA ASN A 306 15.93 -0.99 13.68
C ASN A 306 17.45 -0.75 13.76
N PRO A 307 17.96 -0.17 14.86
CA PRO A 307 19.37 0.15 14.97
C PRO A 307 20.24 -1.11 14.98
N ALA A 308 21.49 -0.97 14.54
CA ALA A 308 22.56 -1.94 14.78
C ALA A 308 23.86 -1.19 15.06
N LEU A 309 24.77 -1.79 15.82
CA LEU A 309 25.99 -1.14 16.30
C LEU A 309 27.23 -1.94 15.92
N LEU A 310 28.21 -1.25 15.34
CA LEU A 310 29.57 -1.76 15.18
C LEU A 310 30.51 -0.88 16.01
N GLN A 311 31.12 -1.49 17.02
CA GLN A 311 32.11 -0.84 17.85
C GLN A 311 33.51 -1.15 17.31
N THR A 312 34.29 -0.10 17.03
CA THR A 312 35.73 -0.20 16.70
C THR A 312 36.56 0.51 17.77
N ASP A 313 37.86 0.27 17.83
CA ASP A 313 38.74 0.81 18.87
C ASP A 313 38.79 2.36 18.92
N SER A 314 38.38 3.05 17.84
CA SER A 314 38.45 4.51 17.72
C SER A 314 37.09 5.20 17.48
N THR A 315 36.11 4.52 16.89
CA THR A 315 34.80 5.10 16.54
C THR A 315 33.64 4.11 16.72
N GLU A 316 32.45 4.64 17.04
CA GLU A 316 31.21 3.88 17.12
C GLU A 316 30.34 4.18 15.89
N LYS A 317 30.00 3.13 15.13
CA LYS A 317 29.15 3.24 13.94
C LYS A 317 27.76 2.73 14.24
N VAL A 318 26.75 3.54 13.95
CA VAL A 318 25.33 3.20 14.10
C VAL A 318 24.72 3.00 12.73
N PHE A 319 24.04 1.88 12.53
CA PHE A 319 23.25 1.60 11.33
C PHE A 319 21.78 1.69 11.69
N TYR A 320 20.97 2.27 10.83
CA TYR A 320 19.52 2.35 11.04
C TYR A 320 18.75 2.53 9.74
N ILE A 321 17.47 2.17 9.75
CA ILE A 321 16.58 2.40 8.61
C ILE A 321 15.92 3.78 8.73
N SER A 322 15.91 4.52 7.63
CA SER A 322 15.25 5.83 7.55
C SER A 322 14.52 6.07 6.24
N ASN A 323 13.38 6.75 6.35
CA ASN A 323 12.51 7.10 5.23
C ASN A 323 12.60 8.57 4.79
N ARG A 324 13.59 9.34 5.27
CA ARG A 324 13.72 10.79 5.07
C ARG A 324 13.48 11.27 3.62
N TRP A 325 13.94 10.50 2.65
CA TRP A 325 13.82 10.84 1.22
C TRP A 325 12.66 10.14 0.50
N GLY A 326 11.68 9.62 1.24
CA GLY A 326 10.51 8.89 0.69
C GLY A 326 10.80 7.47 0.21
N TYR A 327 12.02 6.98 0.48
CA TYR A 327 12.47 5.61 0.24
C TYR A 327 12.97 5.05 1.56
N GLU A 328 12.87 3.75 1.75
CA GLU A 328 13.52 3.08 2.86
C GLU A 328 15.02 2.97 2.57
N ASN A 329 15.85 3.56 3.43
CA ASN A 329 17.30 3.57 3.27
C ASN A 329 17.96 3.02 4.53
N ILE A 330 19.02 2.25 4.35
CA ILE A 330 19.93 1.93 5.44
C ILE A 330 21.00 3.02 5.49
N ILE A 331 21.06 3.72 6.62
CA ILE A 331 22.01 4.80 6.88
C ILE A 331 23.07 4.29 7.85
N MET A 332 24.32 4.64 7.59
CA MET A 332 25.42 4.54 8.54
C MET A 332 25.75 5.94 9.07
N ASP A 333 25.79 6.10 10.39
CA ASP A 333 26.22 7.31 11.08
C ASP A 333 27.45 7.00 11.94
N GLU A 334 28.55 7.72 11.70
CA GLU A 334 29.78 7.60 12.47
C GLU A 334 29.79 8.65 13.58
N LEU A 335 29.55 8.19 14.80
CA LEU A 335 29.41 9.06 15.95
C LEU A 335 30.74 9.74 16.27
N GLY A 336 30.73 11.08 16.28
CA GLY A 336 31.91 11.92 16.51
C GLY A 336 32.40 12.66 15.26
N GLU A 337 32.20 12.11 14.06
CA GLU A 337 32.73 12.70 12.81
C GLU A 337 31.68 13.50 12.00
N LYS A 338 30.41 13.51 12.44
CA LYS A 338 29.27 14.09 11.68
C LYS A 338 29.17 13.55 10.24
N LYS A 339 29.62 12.33 10.00
CA LYS A 339 29.59 11.68 8.69
C LYS A 339 28.41 10.71 8.62
N ARG A 340 27.48 10.97 7.70
CA ARG A 340 26.34 10.10 7.39
C ARG A 340 26.38 9.64 5.94
N GLU A 341 26.21 8.34 5.73
CA GLU A 341 26.25 7.70 4.43
C GLU A 341 25.02 6.80 4.21
N ILE A 342 24.49 6.78 2.99
CA ILE A 342 23.41 5.88 2.60
C ILE A 342 24.05 4.63 1.99
N LEU A 343 23.96 3.50 2.69
CA LEU A 343 24.52 2.22 2.22
C LEU A 343 23.58 1.55 1.21
N ILE A 344 22.29 1.44 1.57
CA ILE A 344 21.29 0.74 0.77
C ILE A 344 20.11 1.67 0.49
N ARG A 345 19.62 1.66 -0.76
CA ARG A 345 18.40 2.36 -1.19
C ARG A 345 17.37 1.34 -1.68
N ALA A 346 16.33 1.11 -0.89
CA ALA A 346 15.24 0.23 -1.27
C ALA A 346 14.15 0.96 -2.08
N ASN A 347 13.14 0.21 -2.50
CA ASN A 347 12.02 0.63 -3.34
C ASN A 347 12.40 1.25 -4.72
N LYS A 348 13.69 1.23 -5.12
CA LYS A 348 14.19 1.68 -6.44
C LYS A 348 14.69 0.56 -7.35
N ASN A 349 15.00 -0.60 -6.79
CA ASN A 349 15.60 -1.75 -7.48
C ASN A 349 14.87 -3.04 -7.07
N PRO A 350 14.62 -3.99 -7.99
CA PRO A 350 14.01 -5.28 -7.66
C PRO A 350 14.76 -6.15 -6.64
N LYS A 351 16.03 -5.87 -6.31
CA LYS A 351 16.77 -6.58 -5.26
C LYS A 351 16.25 -6.27 -3.85
N TYR A 352 15.88 -5.01 -3.61
CA TYR A 352 15.42 -4.50 -2.31
C TYR A 352 14.09 -3.77 -2.52
N GLU A 353 13.01 -4.52 -2.71
CA GLU A 353 11.68 -3.94 -2.96
C GLU A 353 11.14 -3.22 -1.71
N SER A 354 11.45 -3.77 -0.53
CA SER A 354 11.08 -3.27 0.82
C SER A 354 12.10 -3.80 1.84
N LEU A 355 12.36 -3.06 2.92
CA LEU A 355 13.23 -3.41 4.05
C LEU A 355 12.45 -3.74 5.34
N HIS A 356 11.12 -3.80 5.29
CA HIS A 356 10.27 -4.12 6.44
C HIS A 356 10.52 -3.20 7.64
N ILE A 357 10.39 -1.89 7.40
CA ILE A 357 10.85 -0.82 8.31
C ILE A 357 10.39 -0.94 9.77
N LEU A 358 9.27 -1.63 10.09
CA LEU A 358 8.79 -1.84 11.47
C LEU A 358 8.64 -3.32 11.87
N ARG A 359 9.15 -4.29 11.09
CA ARG A 359 8.92 -5.74 11.34
C ARG A 359 10.18 -6.58 11.48
N SER A 360 11.36 -6.02 11.23
CA SER A 360 12.63 -6.75 11.21
C SER A 360 13.72 -5.97 11.93
N ARG A 361 14.94 -6.53 12.01
CA ARG A 361 16.12 -5.88 12.61
C ARG A 361 17.29 -5.83 11.64
N LEU A 362 18.21 -4.93 11.93
CA LEU A 362 19.54 -4.92 11.35
C LEU A 362 20.49 -5.67 12.31
N SER A 363 21.52 -6.32 11.76
CA SER A 363 22.59 -6.88 12.57
C SER A 363 23.92 -6.71 11.86
N VAL A 364 24.94 -6.26 12.57
CA VAL A 364 26.30 -6.11 12.03
C VAL A 364 27.27 -6.90 12.89
N ASN A 365 28.18 -7.59 12.23
CA ASN A 365 29.18 -8.43 12.88
C ASN A 365 30.52 -7.69 13.01
N SER A 366 31.49 -8.23 13.77
CA SER A 366 32.74 -7.49 14.04
C SER A 366 33.67 -7.35 12.83
N LYS A 367 33.39 -8.05 11.73
CA LYS A 367 34.09 -7.90 10.44
C LYS A 367 33.50 -6.78 9.57
N GLY A 368 32.41 -6.13 9.99
CA GLY A 368 31.72 -5.11 9.21
C GLY A 368 30.70 -5.67 8.21
N GLN A 369 30.25 -6.91 8.40
CA GLN A 369 29.22 -7.50 7.55
C GLN A 369 27.83 -7.19 8.13
N LEU A 370 27.08 -6.33 7.44
CA LEU A 370 25.73 -5.92 7.78
C LEU A 370 24.71 -6.89 7.17
N ALA A 371 23.99 -7.61 8.03
CA ALA A 371 22.83 -8.42 7.67
C ALA A 371 21.54 -7.62 7.81
N PHE A 372 20.70 -7.69 6.77
CA PHE A 372 19.36 -7.10 6.76
C PHE A 372 18.42 -7.94 5.91
N VAL A 373 17.11 -7.86 6.19
CA VAL A 373 16.10 -8.52 5.36
C VAL A 373 15.60 -7.54 4.31
N ALA A 374 15.44 -8.01 3.09
CA ALA A 374 14.68 -7.27 2.09
C ALA A 374 13.79 -8.20 1.27
N LYS A 375 12.61 -7.67 0.91
CA LYS A 375 11.73 -8.30 -0.06
C LYS A 375 12.41 -8.33 -1.43
N SER A 376 12.48 -9.51 -2.02
CA SER A 376 13.00 -9.74 -3.36
C SER A 376 12.07 -10.68 -4.13
N GLY A 377 11.09 -10.10 -4.82
CA GLY A 377 10.09 -10.86 -5.56
C GLY A 377 9.01 -11.46 -4.65
N GLY A 378 8.76 -12.77 -4.78
CA GLY A 378 7.68 -13.47 -4.06
C GLY A 378 7.99 -13.81 -2.60
N ARG A 379 9.18 -13.45 -2.10
CA ARG A 379 9.67 -13.82 -0.76
C ARG A 379 10.75 -12.86 -0.27
N ASP A 380 11.16 -13.05 0.96
CA ASP A 380 12.31 -12.37 1.55
C ASP A 380 13.62 -13.11 1.32
N ALA A 381 14.69 -12.33 1.37
CA ALA A 381 16.05 -12.83 1.50
C ALA A 381 16.78 -12.01 2.58
N ILE A 382 17.69 -12.67 3.28
CA ILE A 382 18.68 -11.98 4.10
C ILE A 382 19.82 -11.57 3.19
N TRP A 383 20.17 -10.30 3.20
CA TRP A 383 21.29 -9.74 2.46
C TRP A 383 22.43 -9.43 3.41
N ILE A 384 23.64 -9.80 3.02
CA ILE A 384 24.88 -9.48 3.71
C ILE A 384 25.65 -8.48 2.85
N HIS A 385 25.78 -7.26 3.37
CA HIS A 385 26.54 -6.18 2.78
C HIS A 385 27.82 -5.94 3.58
N ASP A 386 28.97 -5.97 2.92
CA ASP A 386 30.25 -5.65 3.56
C ASP A 386 30.45 -4.13 3.49
N ILE A 387 30.64 -3.47 4.64
CA ILE A 387 30.79 -2.01 4.68
C ILE A 387 32.19 -1.53 4.26
N TYR A 388 33.17 -2.44 4.17
CA TYR A 388 34.55 -2.15 3.79
C TYR A 388 34.87 -2.56 2.36
N ASP A 389 34.10 -3.50 1.78
CA ASP A 389 34.23 -3.95 0.39
C ASP A 389 33.05 -3.48 -0.49
N GLN A 390 33.36 -3.04 -1.71
CA GLN A 390 32.35 -2.66 -2.72
C GLN A 390 31.90 -3.85 -3.58
N GLY A 391 32.21 -5.08 -3.15
CA GLY A 391 31.76 -6.32 -3.77
C GLY A 391 30.23 -6.46 -3.82
N ALA A 392 29.76 -7.50 -4.53
CA ALA A 392 28.33 -7.78 -4.60
C ALA A 392 27.82 -8.40 -3.28
N ASP A 393 26.69 -7.89 -2.77
CA ASP A 393 26.03 -8.45 -1.60
C ASP A 393 25.72 -9.94 -1.77
N LYS A 394 25.97 -10.71 -0.70
CA LYS A 394 25.54 -12.12 -0.60
C LYS A 394 24.08 -12.19 -0.16
N SER A 395 23.27 -13.02 -0.81
CA SER A 395 21.91 -13.31 -0.35
C SER A 395 21.79 -14.72 0.21
N ILE A 396 21.01 -14.84 1.29
CA ILE A 396 20.61 -16.10 1.93
C ILE A 396 19.10 -16.20 1.81
N SER A 397 18.62 -17.23 1.12
CA SER A 397 17.19 -17.47 0.93
C SER A 397 16.91 -18.96 0.75
N SER A 398 15.64 -19.34 0.94
CA SER A 398 15.17 -20.71 0.72
C SER A 398 13.84 -20.68 -0.01
N SER A 399 13.55 -21.69 -0.83
CA SER A 399 12.24 -21.80 -1.48
C SER A 399 11.11 -22.18 -0.55
N ARG A 400 11.43 -22.63 0.67
CA ARG A 400 10.43 -22.99 1.69
C ARG A 400 10.07 -21.82 2.60
N LEU A 401 10.90 -20.78 2.64
CA LEU A 401 10.73 -19.61 3.50
C LEU A 401 10.19 -18.44 2.68
N VAL A 402 9.08 -17.88 3.12
CA VAL A 402 8.35 -16.83 2.41
C VAL A 402 8.64 -15.47 3.03
N SER A 403 8.45 -15.34 4.35
CA SER A 403 8.75 -14.11 5.10
C SER A 403 9.90 -14.36 6.07
N ILE A 404 10.83 -13.43 6.22
CA ILE A 404 11.98 -13.54 7.12
C ILE A 404 12.06 -12.27 7.98
N THR A 405 12.38 -12.41 9.26
CA THR A 405 12.53 -11.26 10.16
C THR A 405 13.68 -11.43 11.13
N SER A 406 14.20 -10.28 11.59
CA SER A 406 15.14 -10.16 12.70
C SER A 406 16.41 -11.03 12.59
N PRO A 407 17.21 -10.89 11.52
CA PRO A 407 18.49 -11.58 11.40
C PRO A 407 19.48 -11.07 12.45
N MET A 408 20.14 -11.98 13.15
CA MET A 408 21.12 -11.68 14.19
C MET A 408 22.37 -12.53 14.05
N TRP A 409 23.53 -11.88 13.96
CA TRP A 409 24.82 -12.56 13.95
C TRP A 409 25.18 -13.13 15.32
N ASN A 410 25.88 -14.26 15.31
CA ASN A 410 26.62 -14.70 16.48
C ASN A 410 27.95 -13.93 16.61
N ARG A 411 28.58 -14.05 17.77
CA ARG A 411 29.85 -13.34 18.06
C ARG A 411 31.04 -13.83 17.23
N ASN A 412 31.02 -15.08 16.77
CA ASN A 412 32.08 -15.69 15.97
C ASN A 412 32.04 -15.28 14.49
N ASN A 413 31.01 -14.53 14.08
CA ASN A 413 30.80 -14.06 12.70
C ASN A 413 30.66 -15.19 11.67
N ASP A 414 30.22 -16.38 12.10
CA ASP A 414 30.11 -17.56 11.26
C ASP A 414 28.68 -18.13 11.20
N GLN A 415 27.77 -17.66 12.05
CA GLN A 415 26.36 -18.07 12.06
C GLN A 415 25.42 -16.88 12.21
N LEU A 416 24.21 -17.05 11.66
CA LEU A 416 23.13 -16.08 11.74
C LEU A 416 21.83 -16.77 12.15
N THR A 417 21.15 -16.27 13.18
CA THR A 417 19.81 -16.73 13.58
C THR A 417 18.75 -15.74 13.08
N PHE A 418 17.56 -16.23 12.76
CA PHE A 418 16.45 -15.42 12.27
C PHE A 418 15.11 -16.14 12.46
N ALA A 419 14.01 -15.38 12.45
CA ALA A 419 12.68 -15.95 12.38
C ALA A 419 12.20 -15.99 10.92
N ALA A 420 11.44 -17.02 10.55
CA ALA A 420 10.85 -17.09 9.21
C ALA A 420 9.53 -17.84 9.17
N GLN A 421 8.64 -17.38 8.30
CA GLN A 421 7.40 -18.08 7.95
C GLN A 421 7.62 -18.99 6.74
N ASP A 422 7.13 -20.22 6.86
CA ASP A 422 7.08 -21.13 5.72
C ASP A 422 5.84 -20.89 4.83
N THR A 423 5.63 -21.73 3.83
CA THR A 423 4.46 -21.62 2.92
C THR A 423 3.11 -21.91 3.60
N SER A 424 3.11 -22.63 4.73
CA SER A 424 1.92 -22.91 5.55
C SER A 424 1.58 -21.75 6.50
N GLY A 425 2.52 -20.83 6.70
CA GLY A 425 2.40 -19.65 7.55
C GLY A 425 3.00 -19.82 8.94
N GLN A 426 3.52 -21.01 9.27
CA GLN A 426 4.14 -21.26 10.57
C GLN A 426 5.42 -20.44 10.71
N SER A 427 5.54 -19.69 11.80
CA SER A 427 6.70 -18.84 12.10
C SER A 427 7.62 -19.54 13.09
N ASP A 428 8.83 -19.90 12.66
CA ASP A 428 9.82 -20.61 13.47
C ASP A 428 11.19 -19.92 13.44
N LEU A 429 12.07 -20.38 14.32
CA LEU A 429 13.46 -19.98 14.35
C LEU A 429 14.33 -20.83 13.42
N TYR A 430 15.26 -20.18 12.76
CA TYR A 430 16.20 -20.78 11.83
C TYR A 430 17.62 -20.28 12.09
N LEU A 431 18.58 -21.12 11.73
CA LEU A 431 20.02 -20.87 11.84
C LEU A 431 20.66 -21.06 10.47
N TRP A 432 21.40 -20.07 9.98
CA TRP A 432 22.28 -20.22 8.83
C TRP A 432 23.74 -20.34 9.28
N SER A 433 24.47 -21.29 8.70
CA SER A 433 25.91 -21.46 8.91
C SER A 433 26.68 -21.01 7.66
N SER A 434 27.65 -20.12 7.85
CA SER A 434 28.52 -19.65 6.77
C SER A 434 29.50 -20.71 6.27
N GLU A 435 29.89 -21.67 7.12
CA GLU A 435 30.82 -22.75 6.78
C GLU A 435 30.18 -23.75 5.82
N SER A 436 28.96 -24.19 6.13
CA SER A 436 28.24 -25.19 5.32
C SER A 436 27.33 -24.57 4.26
N ASP A 437 27.08 -23.27 4.33
CA ASP A 437 26.12 -22.51 3.54
C ASP A 437 24.70 -23.13 3.58
N LYS A 438 24.29 -23.63 4.75
CA LYS A 438 22.99 -24.29 4.98
C LYS A 438 22.15 -23.58 6.02
N ILE A 439 20.82 -23.68 5.84
CA ILE A 439 19.80 -23.24 6.78
C ILE A 439 19.27 -24.45 7.55
N TYR A 440 19.27 -24.36 8.87
CA TYR A 440 18.74 -25.34 9.82
C TYR A 440 17.53 -24.73 10.52
N ARG A 441 16.49 -25.55 10.74
CA ARG A 441 15.30 -25.15 11.50
C ARG A 441 15.51 -25.52 12.96
N LEU A 442 15.32 -24.57 13.87
CA LEU A 442 15.51 -24.74 15.31
C LEU A 442 14.22 -25.13 16.01
N THR A 443 13.09 -24.53 15.61
CA THR A 443 11.75 -24.81 16.16
C THR A 443 10.79 -25.30 15.06
N ASP A 444 9.82 -26.15 15.41
CA ASP A 444 8.82 -26.72 14.48
C ASP A 444 7.57 -27.11 15.27
N ASP A 445 6.87 -26.11 15.80
CA ASP A 445 5.62 -26.29 16.54
C ASP A 445 4.54 -25.28 16.07
N ILE A 446 3.42 -25.18 16.78
CA ILE A 446 2.27 -24.33 16.39
C ILE A 446 2.42 -22.87 16.83
N TYR A 447 3.44 -22.58 17.64
CA TYR A 447 3.62 -21.28 18.28
C TYR A 447 4.34 -20.32 17.35
N GLY A 448 4.00 -19.04 17.44
CA GLY A 448 4.71 -18.00 16.72
C GLY A 448 6.03 -17.69 17.41
N ASP A 449 7.16 -18.04 16.80
CA ASP A 449 8.48 -17.66 17.33
C ASP A 449 9.05 -16.45 16.58
N ALA A 450 9.58 -15.47 17.32
CA ALA A 450 10.06 -14.20 16.76
C ALA A 450 11.32 -13.64 17.46
N SER A 451 12.00 -12.73 16.73
CA SER A 451 13.09 -11.89 17.23
C SER A 451 14.22 -12.61 17.99
N PRO A 452 14.86 -13.64 17.40
CA PRO A 452 15.91 -14.39 18.06
C PRO A 452 17.20 -13.57 18.28
N SER A 453 17.95 -13.87 19.35
CA SER A 453 19.26 -13.27 19.64
C SER A 453 20.19 -14.28 20.31
N PHE A 454 21.45 -14.34 19.92
CA PHE A 454 22.44 -15.28 20.48
C PHE A 454 22.97 -14.85 21.84
N SER A 455 23.26 -15.83 22.69
CA SER A 455 24.14 -15.63 23.85
C SER A 455 25.58 -15.30 23.42
N PRO A 456 26.37 -14.60 24.26
CA PRO A 456 27.77 -14.24 23.97
C PRO A 456 28.68 -15.41 23.63
N ASP A 457 28.42 -16.57 24.21
CA ASP A 457 29.16 -17.82 24.00
C ASP A 457 28.61 -18.66 22.83
N GLY A 458 27.51 -18.22 22.21
CA GLY A 458 26.86 -18.90 21.09
C GLY A 458 26.18 -20.22 21.44
N ARG A 459 25.98 -20.56 22.72
CA ARG A 459 25.31 -21.81 23.12
C ARG A 459 23.78 -21.73 23.13
N TYR A 460 23.25 -20.52 23.30
CA TYR A 460 21.82 -20.28 23.47
C TYR A 460 21.29 -19.23 22.49
N VAL A 461 20.00 -19.30 22.21
CA VAL A 461 19.23 -18.30 21.46
C VAL A 461 18.03 -17.88 22.30
N VAL A 462 17.95 -16.61 22.70
CA VAL A 462 16.74 -16.03 23.31
C VAL A 462 15.77 -15.55 22.23
N PHE A 463 14.47 -15.68 22.45
CA PHE A 463 13.42 -15.30 21.50
C PHE A 463 12.09 -15.01 22.21
N SER A 464 11.15 -14.36 21.52
CA SER A 464 9.78 -14.16 22.00
C SER A 464 8.83 -15.16 21.35
N SER A 465 7.84 -15.63 22.11
CA SER A 465 6.87 -16.63 21.64
C SER A 465 5.55 -16.58 22.42
N ASP A 466 4.46 -16.94 21.77
CA ASP A 466 3.12 -17.12 22.38
C ASP A 466 2.92 -18.52 22.97
N ARG A 467 4.01 -19.27 23.17
CA ARG A 467 4.03 -20.63 23.72
C ARG A 467 3.47 -20.69 25.15
N GLY A 468 2.85 -21.82 25.49
CA GLY A 468 2.41 -22.10 26.87
C GLY A 468 0.93 -21.82 27.18
N SER A 469 0.13 -21.47 26.17
CA SER A 469 -1.32 -21.43 26.26
C SER A 469 -1.96 -21.85 24.93
N ASP A 470 -3.13 -22.47 25.03
CA ASP A 470 -3.97 -22.87 23.88
C ASP A 470 -4.89 -21.72 23.42
N ASP A 471 -5.04 -20.66 24.22
CA ASP A 471 -5.80 -19.46 23.86
C ASP A 471 -5.06 -18.64 22.78
N TYR A 472 -5.80 -18.10 21.81
CA TYR A 472 -5.26 -17.25 20.75
C TYR A 472 -4.98 -15.81 21.23
N PHE A 473 -5.58 -15.36 22.33
CA PHE A 473 -5.39 -14.02 22.90
C PHE A 473 -4.30 -14.00 24.00
N VAL A 474 -3.16 -14.62 23.72
CA VAL A 474 -2.06 -14.76 24.69
C VAL A 474 -0.92 -13.82 24.33
N ASN A 475 -0.33 -13.20 25.36
CA ASN A 475 0.82 -12.32 25.23
C ASN A 475 2.12 -13.10 25.04
N ASP A 476 3.03 -12.55 24.23
CA ASP A 476 4.35 -13.14 24.03
C ASP A 476 5.15 -13.12 25.33
N ASN A 477 5.88 -14.21 25.58
CA ASN A 477 6.85 -14.32 26.66
C ASN A 477 8.23 -14.65 26.09
N LEU A 478 9.26 -14.54 26.93
CA LEU A 478 10.64 -14.84 26.56
C LEU A 478 10.99 -16.30 26.82
N TYR A 479 11.66 -16.89 25.84
CA TYR A 479 12.16 -18.26 25.87
C TYR A 479 13.62 -18.30 25.43
N VAL A 480 14.33 -19.34 25.87
CA VAL A 480 15.71 -19.61 25.45
C VAL A 480 15.82 -21.02 24.89
N TYR A 481 16.37 -21.14 23.69
CA TYR A 481 16.69 -22.38 23.02
C TYR A 481 18.17 -22.73 23.23
N GLU A 482 18.47 -23.94 23.69
CA GLU A 482 19.83 -24.47 23.80
C GLU A 482 20.23 -25.25 22.53
N LEU A 483 21.25 -24.79 21.80
CA LEU A 483 21.60 -25.33 20.49
C LEU A 483 22.08 -26.79 20.52
N SER A 484 22.71 -27.23 21.61
CA SER A 484 23.24 -28.59 21.72
C SER A 484 22.19 -29.65 22.00
N SER A 485 21.15 -29.31 22.77
CA SER A 485 20.13 -30.26 23.22
C SER A 485 18.78 -30.09 22.49
N GLY A 486 18.53 -28.90 21.92
CA GLY A 486 17.22 -28.50 21.41
C GLY A 486 16.20 -28.19 22.51
N THR A 487 16.65 -28.00 23.75
CA THR A 487 15.78 -27.73 24.91
C THR A 487 15.37 -26.25 24.94
N ILE A 488 14.11 -25.99 25.29
CA ILE A 488 13.55 -24.63 25.43
C ILE A 488 13.24 -24.34 26.90
N PHE A 489 13.69 -23.19 27.41
CA PHE A 489 13.44 -22.70 28.77
C PHE A 489 12.59 -21.43 28.72
N GLN A 490 11.48 -21.38 29.47
CA GLN A 490 10.69 -20.16 29.63
C GLN A 490 11.35 -19.25 30.69
N LEU A 491 11.65 -18.01 30.32
CA LEU A 491 12.23 -17.01 31.23
C LEU A 491 11.17 -16.21 31.97
N THR A 492 10.03 -15.95 31.34
CA THR A 492 9.03 -15.00 31.81
C THR A 492 7.60 -15.50 31.61
N SER A 493 6.64 -14.90 32.33
CA SER A 493 5.19 -15.18 32.26
C SER A 493 4.45 -13.97 32.81
N SER A 494 4.72 -12.80 32.22
CA SER A 494 4.10 -11.55 32.67
C SER A 494 2.72 -11.37 32.05
N PRO A 495 1.88 -10.49 32.61
CA PRO A 495 0.60 -10.14 32.01
C PRO A 495 0.75 -9.24 30.78
N GLY A 496 1.91 -8.63 30.52
CA GLY A 496 2.18 -7.86 29.31
C GLY A 496 2.80 -8.70 28.19
N SER A 497 2.90 -8.15 27.00
CA SER A 497 3.64 -8.74 25.89
C SER A 497 5.13 -8.44 26.05
N GLU A 498 5.97 -9.44 25.82
CA GLU A 498 7.42 -9.34 25.94
C GLU A 498 8.08 -9.67 24.61
N VAL A 499 8.65 -8.65 23.99
CA VAL A 499 9.07 -8.72 22.59
C VAL A 499 10.51 -8.24 22.42
N LYS A 500 11.07 -8.58 21.25
CA LYS A 500 12.36 -8.03 20.80
C LYS A 500 13.49 -8.23 21.84
N PRO A 501 13.73 -9.45 22.36
CA PRO A 501 14.84 -9.69 23.26
C PRO A 501 16.19 -9.48 22.55
N VAL A 502 17.19 -9.09 23.31
CA VAL A 502 18.58 -8.98 22.87
C VAL A 502 19.52 -9.36 24.00
N TRP A 503 20.43 -10.30 23.73
CA TRP A 503 21.45 -10.66 24.72
C TRP A 503 22.52 -9.58 24.78
N HIS A 504 23.02 -9.27 25.97
CA HIS A 504 24.16 -8.37 26.11
C HIS A 504 25.41 -8.99 25.45
N PRO A 505 26.11 -8.32 24.51
CA PRO A 505 27.14 -8.93 23.65
C PRO A 505 28.35 -9.50 24.41
N SER A 506 28.65 -8.96 25.60
CA SER A 506 29.76 -9.42 26.46
C SER A 506 29.36 -9.99 27.82
N LYS A 507 28.09 -9.93 28.25
CA LYS A 507 27.64 -10.38 29.58
C LYS A 507 26.70 -11.56 29.41
N MET A 508 27.15 -12.74 29.84
CA MET A 508 26.39 -13.98 29.67
C MET A 508 25.07 -13.99 30.45
N ASN A 509 25.00 -13.28 31.57
CA ASN A 509 23.86 -13.30 32.47
C ASN A 509 22.83 -12.19 32.23
N THR A 510 22.95 -11.37 31.18
CA THR A 510 22.06 -10.20 30.98
C THR A 510 21.36 -10.24 29.62
N ILE A 511 20.03 -10.17 29.65
CA ILE A 511 19.16 -10.06 28.47
C ILE A 511 18.31 -8.80 28.62
N PHE A 512 18.22 -7.98 27.58
CA PHE A 512 17.29 -6.84 27.51
C PHE A 512 16.11 -7.17 26.62
N TYR A 513 14.95 -6.57 26.88
CA TYR A 513 13.74 -6.78 26.09
C TYR A 513 12.76 -5.61 26.26
N ILE A 514 11.74 -5.57 25.41
CA ILE A 514 10.66 -4.58 25.47
C ILE A 514 9.42 -5.23 26.08
N SER A 515 8.75 -4.52 27.00
CA SER A 515 7.46 -4.98 27.53
C SER A 515 6.51 -3.84 27.86
N ASP A 516 5.23 -4.06 27.59
CA ASP A 516 4.11 -3.17 27.93
C ASP A 516 3.49 -3.46 29.30
N SER A 517 4.09 -4.34 30.11
CA SER A 517 3.61 -4.71 31.45
C SER A 517 3.40 -3.50 32.40
N SER A 518 4.06 -2.37 32.15
CA SER A 518 3.91 -1.10 32.89
C SER A 518 2.97 -0.09 32.22
N GLY A 519 2.18 -0.53 31.23
CA GLY A 519 1.15 0.24 30.52
C GLY A 519 1.58 0.82 29.17
N THR A 520 2.87 1.02 28.94
CA THR A 520 3.47 1.34 27.62
C THR A 520 4.78 0.58 27.47
N ASP A 521 5.19 0.35 26.22
CA ASP A 521 6.43 -0.34 25.90
C ASP A 521 7.63 0.33 26.56
N ASN A 522 8.32 -0.42 27.42
CA ASN A 522 9.47 0.03 28.18
C ASN A 522 10.62 -0.98 28.11
N LEU A 523 11.81 -0.55 28.50
CA LEU A 523 13.01 -1.36 28.55
C LEU A 523 13.02 -2.16 29.86
N TRP A 524 13.13 -3.47 29.71
CA TRP A 524 13.28 -4.41 30.82
C TRP A 524 14.54 -5.24 30.64
N SER A 525 14.98 -5.87 31.73
CA SER A 525 16.09 -6.82 31.72
C SER A 525 15.80 -8.06 32.55
N VAL A 526 16.35 -9.19 32.09
CA VAL A 526 16.49 -10.42 32.87
C VAL A 526 17.97 -10.60 33.22
N GLU A 527 18.25 -10.73 34.52
CA GLU A 527 19.56 -11.13 35.05
C GLU A 527 19.51 -12.58 35.54
N LEU A 528 20.36 -13.43 34.96
CA LEU A 528 20.51 -14.83 35.36
C LEU A 528 21.40 -14.94 36.61
N SER A 529 20.98 -15.72 37.60
CA SER A 529 21.84 -16.04 38.76
C SER A 529 23.04 -16.94 38.40
N GLU A 530 22.89 -17.76 37.36
CA GLU A 530 23.89 -18.70 36.87
C GLU A 530 24.00 -18.61 35.33
N ASN A 531 25.19 -18.87 34.78
CA ASN A 531 25.45 -18.82 33.33
C ASN A 531 24.97 -20.09 32.58
N THR A 532 24.43 -21.07 33.30
CA THR A 532 23.87 -22.29 32.75
C THR A 532 22.40 -22.30 33.12
N LEU A 533 21.54 -22.52 32.12
CA LEU A 533 20.10 -22.58 32.33
C LEU A 533 19.68 -24.01 32.70
N CYS A 534 19.04 -24.15 33.85
CA CYS A 534 18.47 -25.40 34.32
C CYS A 534 17.17 -25.14 35.09
N GLU A 535 16.45 -26.22 35.41
CA GLU A 535 15.30 -26.10 36.30
C GLU A 535 15.72 -25.55 37.67
N GLY A 536 15.02 -24.53 38.15
CA GLY A 536 15.30 -23.87 39.42
C GLY A 536 16.26 -22.68 39.34
N THR A 537 16.90 -22.40 38.19
CA THR A 537 17.73 -21.20 38.01
C THR A 537 16.93 -19.95 38.41
N LYS A 538 17.50 -19.13 39.30
CA LYS A 538 16.87 -17.87 39.72
C LYS A 538 17.14 -16.77 38.69
N LEU A 539 16.12 -15.96 38.45
CA LEU A 539 16.10 -14.84 37.53
C LEU A 539 15.72 -13.60 38.32
N LYS A 540 16.43 -12.48 38.10
CA LYS A 540 16.00 -11.17 38.55
C LYS A 540 15.49 -10.38 37.34
N ILE A 541 14.21 -10.03 37.36
CA ILE A 541 13.56 -9.25 36.31
C ILE A 541 13.48 -7.81 36.78
N SER A 542 13.83 -6.84 35.93
CA SER A 542 13.87 -5.43 36.30
C SER A 542 13.39 -4.51 35.18
N GLN A 543 12.59 -3.50 35.53
CA GLN A 543 12.23 -2.41 34.63
C GLN A 543 13.32 -1.33 34.69
N LEU A 544 13.95 -1.05 33.55
CA LEU A 544 15.07 -0.12 33.45
C LEU A 544 14.65 1.28 32.99
N SER A 545 13.56 1.41 32.23
CA SER A 545 13.05 2.70 31.76
C SER A 545 11.59 2.94 32.15
N ASP A 546 11.16 4.21 32.15
CA ASP A 546 9.76 4.62 32.27
C ASP A 546 9.45 5.72 31.23
N TYR A 547 9.56 5.36 29.95
CA TYR A 547 9.17 6.21 28.83
C TYR A 547 7.65 6.35 28.78
N TYR A 548 7.18 7.59 28.78
CA TYR A 548 5.76 7.92 28.78
C TYR A 548 5.08 7.62 27.43
N THR A 549 5.81 7.76 26.33
CA THR A 549 5.33 7.55 24.94
C THR A 549 5.82 6.26 24.30
N GLY A 550 6.56 5.40 25.02
CA GLY A 550 6.96 4.08 24.54
C GLY A 550 8.28 3.98 23.77
N ILE A 551 8.81 2.76 23.70
CA ILE A 551 10.00 2.39 22.92
C ILE A 551 9.72 1.17 22.05
N ASP A 552 10.33 1.09 20.87
CA ASP A 552 10.11 0.02 19.90
C ASP A 552 11.23 -1.01 19.87
N ASP A 553 12.49 -0.59 20.06
CA ASP A 553 13.65 -1.49 19.99
C ASP A 553 14.80 -0.99 20.87
N ALA A 554 15.69 -1.89 21.25
CA ALA A 554 16.86 -1.61 22.07
C ALA A 554 18.06 -2.44 21.62
N VAL A 555 19.23 -1.81 21.47
CA VAL A 555 20.48 -2.48 21.11
C VAL A 555 21.59 -2.10 22.11
N PRO A 556 22.30 -3.06 22.72
CA PRO A 556 23.38 -2.77 23.65
C PRO A 556 24.57 -2.09 22.95
N GLY A 557 25.04 -0.97 23.52
CA GLY A 557 26.23 -0.24 23.06
C GLY A 557 27.38 -0.31 24.07
N ALA A 558 28.37 0.56 23.88
CA ALA A 558 29.52 0.70 24.79
C ALA A 558 29.11 1.22 26.20
N ASP A 559 29.99 1.02 27.20
CA ASP A 559 29.95 1.73 28.49
C ASP A 559 28.61 1.66 29.26
N SER A 560 27.98 0.49 29.32
CA SER A 560 26.66 0.31 29.97
C SER A 560 25.56 1.23 29.41
N SER A 561 25.63 1.53 28.11
CA SER A 561 24.58 2.26 27.38
C SER A 561 23.85 1.36 26.38
N LEU A 562 22.63 1.75 26.02
CA LEU A 562 21.86 1.18 24.91
C LEU A 562 21.50 2.28 23.91
N PHE A 563 21.31 1.90 22.66
CA PHE A 563 20.59 2.72 21.69
C PHE A 563 19.14 2.26 21.65
N LEU A 564 18.22 3.19 21.91
CA LEU A 564 16.78 2.93 21.93
C LEU A 564 16.11 3.60 20.74
N THR A 565 15.12 2.92 20.19
CA THR A 565 14.16 3.48 19.23
C THR A 565 12.96 4.00 20.01
N ASN A 566 12.91 5.28 20.34
CA ASN A 566 11.82 5.88 21.13
C ASN A 566 10.75 6.51 20.23
N PHE A 567 9.47 6.35 20.60
CA PHE A 567 8.36 6.99 19.92
C PHE A 567 8.10 8.39 20.49
N SER A 568 8.08 9.42 19.65
CA SER A 568 7.76 10.80 20.04
C SER A 568 7.40 11.65 18.83
N ARG A 569 6.49 12.61 18.99
CA ARG A 569 6.05 13.53 17.92
C ARG A 569 5.60 12.77 16.66
N TYR A 570 4.86 11.69 16.86
CA TYR A 570 4.33 10.81 15.83
C TYR A 570 5.41 10.14 14.94
N ASN A 571 6.62 9.97 15.47
CA ASN A 571 7.74 9.34 14.79
C ASN A 571 8.59 8.50 15.75
N TYR A 572 9.42 7.63 15.18
CA TYR A 572 10.46 6.92 15.93
C TYR A 572 11.83 7.56 15.70
N HIS A 573 12.57 7.71 16.79
CA HIS A 573 13.87 8.35 16.83
C HIS A 573 14.86 7.49 17.60
N LEU A 574 16.15 7.62 17.26
CA LEU A 574 17.20 6.97 18.01
C LEU A 574 17.72 7.90 19.11
N SER A 575 17.83 7.35 20.32
CA SER A 575 18.45 8.02 21.45
C SER A 575 19.40 7.09 22.20
N ARG A 576 20.40 7.68 22.86
CA ARG A 576 21.34 6.93 23.69
C ARG A 576 20.83 6.92 25.13
N PHE A 577 20.58 5.72 25.66
CA PHE A 577 20.11 5.49 27.02
C PHE A 577 21.24 4.97 27.88
N ARG A 578 21.41 5.52 29.09
CA ARG A 578 22.36 5.00 30.09
C ARG A 578 21.59 4.22 31.13
N ILE A 579 22.05 3.01 31.43
CA ILE A 579 21.41 2.15 32.44
C ILE A 579 21.61 2.79 33.81
N GLY A 580 20.49 3.17 34.46
CA GLY A 580 20.44 3.65 35.85
C GLY A 580 19.95 2.56 36.81
N GLU A 581 19.55 2.98 38.02
CA GLU A 581 18.89 2.07 38.97
C GLU A 581 17.51 1.63 38.46
N PRO A 582 17.15 0.34 38.61
CA PRO A 582 15.87 -0.17 38.13
C PRO A 582 14.70 0.45 38.91
N LYS A 583 13.61 0.72 38.21
CA LYS A 583 12.38 1.28 38.80
C LYS A 583 11.58 0.23 39.56
N LEU A 584 11.60 -1.00 39.06
CA LEU A 584 10.94 -2.17 39.64
C LEU A 584 11.86 -3.37 39.48
N SER A 585 11.91 -4.24 40.50
CA SER A 585 12.65 -5.50 40.43
C SER A 585 11.94 -6.61 41.20
N TYR A 586 11.92 -7.82 40.65
CA TYR A 586 11.42 -9.02 41.33
C TYR A 586 12.19 -10.28 40.92
N GLU A 587 12.12 -11.33 41.75
CA GLU A 587 12.77 -12.61 41.48
C GLU A 587 11.78 -13.66 40.98
N ARG A 588 12.27 -14.55 40.11
CA ARG A 588 11.55 -15.71 39.56
C ARG A 588 12.47 -16.93 39.49
N LYS A 589 11.92 -18.14 39.48
CA LYS A 589 12.65 -19.37 39.14
C LYS A 589 12.18 -19.94 37.79
N ILE A 590 13.11 -20.51 37.04
CA ILE A 590 12.80 -21.30 35.83
C ILE A 590 12.15 -22.62 36.25
N THR A 591 10.99 -22.98 35.68
CA THR A 591 10.19 -24.13 36.11
C THR A 591 10.21 -25.35 35.15
N SER A 592 10.98 -25.29 34.05
CA SER A 592 11.16 -26.37 33.05
C SER A 592 9.91 -26.84 32.26
N PHE A 593 10.17 -27.61 31.19
CA PHE A 593 9.42 -27.69 29.92
C PHE A 593 8.83 -29.09 29.63
N GLN A 594 7.65 -29.13 29.01
CA GLN A 594 7.16 -30.28 28.24
C GLN A 594 7.24 -29.93 26.75
N PRO A 595 7.89 -30.76 25.90
CA PRO A 595 7.77 -30.60 24.46
C PRO A 595 6.31 -30.79 24.08
N ILE A 596 5.70 -29.72 23.57
CA ILE A 596 4.45 -29.83 22.85
C ILE A 596 4.84 -30.53 21.55
N LYS A 597 4.73 -31.87 21.59
CA LYS A 597 4.97 -32.71 20.44
C LYS A 597 4.08 -32.20 19.31
N LYS A 598 4.56 -32.41 18.09
CA LYS A 598 3.76 -32.45 16.85
C LYS A 598 2.75 -33.61 16.91
N THR A 599 1.96 -33.72 17.98
CA THR A 599 0.78 -34.57 18.04
C THR A 599 -0.28 -33.84 17.26
N GLY A 600 -0.52 -34.33 16.04
CA GLY A 600 -1.43 -33.71 15.09
C GLY A 600 -2.72 -33.24 15.74
N THR A 601 -3.17 -32.04 15.35
CA THR A 601 -4.48 -31.51 15.71
C THR A 601 -4.80 -31.67 17.21
N GLN A 602 -4.05 -31.02 18.10
CA GLN A 602 -4.74 -30.46 19.28
C GLN A 602 -5.62 -29.34 18.74
N SER A 603 -6.90 -29.70 18.62
CA SER A 603 -8.07 -28.99 18.11
C SER A 603 -7.96 -27.46 17.90
N ALA A 604 -7.29 -27.02 16.84
CA ALA A 604 -8.08 -26.28 15.85
C ALA A 604 -9.07 -27.32 15.35
N SER A 605 -10.38 -27.10 15.52
CA SER A 605 -11.41 -28.04 15.07
C SER A 605 -11.00 -28.59 13.70
N GLN A 606 -10.98 -29.93 13.53
CA GLN A 606 -10.73 -30.53 12.21
C GLN A 606 -11.59 -29.73 11.24
N PRO A 607 -11.00 -29.02 10.27
CA PRO A 607 -11.78 -28.11 9.44
C PRO A 607 -12.95 -28.93 8.92
N GLY A 608 -14.16 -28.39 9.06
CA GLY A 608 -15.36 -29.00 8.48
C GLY A 608 -15.08 -29.46 7.04
N LYS A 609 -15.82 -30.43 6.53
CA LYS A 609 -15.49 -31.09 5.26
C LYS A 609 -15.21 -30.09 4.13
N ALA A 610 -13.93 -29.85 3.82
CA ALA A 610 -13.52 -28.90 2.80
C ALA A 610 -13.77 -29.48 1.41
N THR A 611 -14.14 -28.62 0.47
CA THR A 611 -14.35 -28.99 -0.93
C THR A 611 -13.49 -28.14 -1.85
N SER A 612 -13.09 -28.67 -3.00
CA SER A 612 -12.33 -27.88 -3.97
C SER A 612 -13.15 -26.69 -4.47
N TYR A 613 -12.51 -25.52 -4.54
CA TYR A 613 -13.18 -24.30 -5.00
C TYR A 613 -13.69 -24.43 -6.44
N LYS A 614 -14.97 -24.11 -6.64
CA LYS A 614 -15.58 -23.98 -7.97
C LYS A 614 -15.85 -22.51 -8.26
N LEU A 615 -15.56 -22.08 -9.50
CA LEU A 615 -15.77 -20.70 -9.93
C LEU A 615 -17.21 -20.25 -9.68
N LYS A 616 -17.36 -19.23 -8.83
CA LYS A 616 -18.64 -18.61 -8.49
C LYS A 616 -18.54 -17.13 -8.82
N TYR A 617 -19.34 -16.69 -9.80
CA TYR A 617 -19.36 -15.31 -10.28
C TYR A 617 -20.40 -14.47 -9.54
N THR A 618 -20.03 -13.23 -9.23
CA THR A 618 -20.92 -12.23 -8.65
C THR A 618 -20.72 -10.88 -9.32
N LEU A 619 -21.80 -10.09 -9.37
CA LEU A 619 -21.79 -8.74 -9.93
C LEU A 619 -20.86 -7.84 -9.11
N ASP A 620 -19.93 -7.14 -9.76
CA ASP A 620 -19.09 -6.13 -9.13
C ASP A 620 -19.73 -4.74 -9.16
N PHE A 621 -20.27 -4.37 -10.32
CA PHE A 621 -21.02 -3.13 -10.50
C PHE A 621 -21.91 -3.23 -11.75
N ALA A 622 -22.98 -2.44 -11.74
CA ALA A 622 -23.77 -2.10 -12.90
C ALA A 622 -24.06 -0.61 -12.83
N GLN A 623 -23.62 0.16 -13.83
CA GLN A 623 -23.78 1.61 -13.81
C GLN A 623 -24.20 2.12 -15.18
N SER A 624 -25.03 3.16 -15.19
CA SER A 624 -25.26 3.99 -16.36
C SER A 624 -24.37 5.22 -16.33
N PHE A 625 -24.04 5.75 -17.49
CA PHE A 625 -23.30 7.00 -17.60
C PHE A 625 -23.88 7.88 -18.71
N ILE A 626 -23.72 9.18 -18.52
CA ILE A 626 -23.89 10.20 -19.56
C ILE A 626 -22.65 11.08 -19.47
N ALA A 627 -21.93 11.20 -20.57
CA ALA A 627 -20.74 12.02 -20.69
C ALA A 627 -20.92 13.03 -21.81
N TYR A 628 -20.37 14.23 -21.61
CA TYR A 628 -20.20 15.23 -22.64
C TYR A 628 -18.72 15.55 -22.74
N ASP A 629 -18.11 15.21 -23.86
CA ASP A 629 -16.70 15.48 -24.10
C ASP A 629 -16.52 16.58 -25.16
N PRO A 630 -15.57 17.51 -24.97
CA PRO A 630 -15.31 18.60 -25.92
C PRO A 630 -14.93 18.14 -27.34
N ILE A 631 -14.45 16.91 -27.48
CA ILE A 631 -14.01 16.26 -28.73
C ILE A 631 -15.04 15.24 -29.22
N PHE A 632 -15.68 14.46 -28.34
CA PHE A 632 -16.57 13.34 -28.74
C PHE A 632 -18.07 13.65 -28.67
N GLY A 633 -18.48 14.81 -28.17
CA GLY A 633 -19.89 15.17 -28.03
C GLY A 633 -20.59 14.42 -26.90
N ARG A 634 -21.90 14.16 -27.05
CA ARG A 634 -22.72 13.46 -26.05
C ARG A 634 -22.57 11.95 -26.21
N LEU A 635 -22.40 11.25 -25.10
CA LEU A 635 -22.32 9.80 -25.06
C LEU A 635 -23.13 9.31 -23.86
N GLY A 636 -23.98 8.31 -24.07
CA GLY A 636 -24.82 7.72 -23.01
C GLY A 636 -24.80 6.21 -23.09
N GLY A 637 -24.78 5.53 -21.95
CA GLY A 637 -24.67 4.07 -21.96
C GLY A 637 -24.73 3.44 -20.58
N ALA A 638 -24.42 2.16 -20.55
CA ALA A 638 -24.29 1.36 -19.34
C ALA A 638 -23.08 0.44 -19.40
N GLN A 639 -22.57 0.09 -18.23
CA GLN A 639 -21.44 -0.79 -18.03
C GLN A 639 -21.75 -1.81 -16.94
N LEU A 640 -21.25 -3.03 -17.13
CA LEU A 640 -21.42 -4.15 -16.22
C LEU A 640 -20.05 -4.81 -15.95
N GLY A 641 -19.73 -5.04 -14.69
CA GLY A 641 -18.54 -5.79 -14.27
C GLY A 641 -18.93 -7.03 -13.46
N ILE A 642 -18.36 -8.18 -13.78
CA ILE A 642 -18.60 -9.45 -13.07
C ILE A 642 -17.27 -10.15 -12.80
N SER A 643 -17.09 -10.70 -11.61
CA SER A 643 -15.89 -11.49 -11.29
C SER A 643 -16.14 -12.58 -10.28
N ASP A 644 -15.22 -13.52 -10.21
CA ASP A 644 -15.29 -14.59 -9.22
C ASP A 644 -14.98 -14.08 -7.80
N ILE A 645 -15.27 -14.91 -6.79
CA ILE A 645 -15.06 -14.57 -5.36
C ILE A 645 -13.59 -14.26 -5.04
N LEU A 646 -12.62 -14.78 -5.79
CA LEU A 646 -11.19 -14.51 -5.56
C LEU A 646 -10.66 -13.37 -6.43
N GLY A 647 -11.47 -12.82 -7.34
CA GLY A 647 -11.08 -11.76 -8.29
C GLY A 647 -10.12 -12.22 -9.39
N ASN A 648 -9.92 -13.52 -9.57
CA ASN A 648 -8.98 -14.09 -10.53
C ASN A 648 -9.45 -13.97 -11.99
N LYS A 649 -10.75 -13.96 -12.24
CA LYS A 649 -11.37 -13.83 -13.56
C LYS A 649 -12.39 -12.73 -13.56
N TYR A 650 -12.18 -11.76 -14.43
CA TYR A 650 -12.93 -10.53 -14.48
C TYR A 650 -13.56 -10.35 -15.87
N TYR A 651 -14.86 -10.08 -15.93
CA TYR A 651 -15.63 -9.84 -17.15
C TYR A 651 -16.17 -8.41 -17.14
N ASN A 652 -15.98 -7.71 -18.26
CA ASN A 652 -16.52 -6.38 -18.49
C ASN A 652 -17.46 -6.39 -19.68
N PHE A 653 -18.56 -5.65 -19.58
CA PHE A 653 -19.49 -5.40 -20.66
C PHE A 653 -19.82 -3.91 -20.75
N LEU A 654 -19.97 -3.41 -21.96
CA LEU A 654 -20.31 -2.03 -22.26
C LEU A 654 -21.32 -2.01 -23.37
N ILE A 655 -22.31 -1.17 -23.16
CA ILE A 655 -23.27 -0.75 -24.15
C ILE A 655 -23.29 0.77 -24.11
N ALA A 656 -23.04 1.40 -25.25
CA ALA A 656 -23.05 2.86 -25.35
C ALA A 656 -23.71 3.31 -26.66
N ASN A 657 -24.37 4.45 -26.61
CA ASN A 657 -24.92 5.13 -27.76
C ASN A 657 -24.30 6.53 -27.87
N THR A 658 -23.81 6.85 -29.06
CA THR A 658 -23.16 8.13 -29.37
C THR A 658 -23.99 9.00 -30.32
N SER A 659 -25.25 8.63 -30.56
CA SER A 659 -26.11 9.38 -31.47
C SER A 659 -26.41 10.78 -30.94
N VAL A 660 -26.23 11.78 -31.81
CA VAL A 660 -26.57 13.17 -31.53
C VAL A 660 -28.01 13.49 -31.97
N THR A 661 -28.62 12.65 -32.81
CA THR A 661 -29.98 12.81 -33.35
C THR A 661 -30.87 11.60 -33.01
N ALA A 662 -32.19 11.80 -33.00
CA ALA A 662 -33.13 10.70 -32.84
C ALA A 662 -33.05 9.69 -34.01
N SER A 663 -32.85 10.17 -35.23
CA SER A 663 -32.71 9.34 -36.43
C SER A 663 -31.45 8.45 -36.43
N GLY A 664 -30.39 8.90 -35.74
CA GLY A 664 -29.15 8.14 -35.61
C GLY A 664 -29.20 7.03 -34.56
N PHE A 665 -30.21 6.98 -33.69
CA PHE A 665 -30.22 6.10 -32.50
C PHE A 665 -29.88 4.64 -32.81
N ASN A 666 -30.44 4.08 -33.89
CA ASN A 666 -30.20 2.69 -34.29
C ASN A 666 -28.81 2.42 -34.90
N HIS A 667 -28.06 3.46 -35.28
CA HIS A 667 -26.81 3.35 -36.06
C HIS A 667 -25.54 3.57 -35.24
N TYR A 668 -25.65 4.17 -34.04
CA TYR A 668 -24.52 4.58 -33.19
C TYR A 668 -24.41 3.74 -31.90
N TRP A 669 -24.84 2.49 -31.95
CA TRP A 669 -24.65 1.55 -30.84
C TRP A 669 -23.22 0.99 -30.83
N ASN A 670 -22.62 1.03 -29.65
CA ASN A 670 -21.28 0.58 -29.34
C ASN A 670 -21.37 -0.53 -28.30
N PHE A 671 -20.70 -1.65 -28.54
CA PHE A 671 -20.66 -2.80 -27.66
C PHE A 671 -19.21 -3.21 -27.41
N ALA A 672 -18.88 -3.57 -26.17
CA ALA A 672 -17.64 -4.26 -25.89
C ALA A 672 -17.85 -5.29 -24.79
N ALA A 673 -17.19 -6.44 -24.94
CA ALA A 673 -17.12 -7.48 -23.92
C ALA A 673 -15.67 -7.91 -23.78
N SER A 674 -15.16 -8.04 -22.56
CA SER A 674 -13.81 -8.53 -22.35
C SER A 674 -13.70 -9.40 -21.11
N MET A 675 -12.82 -10.38 -21.16
CA MET A 675 -12.43 -11.24 -20.04
C MET A 675 -10.94 -11.03 -19.75
N VAL A 676 -10.61 -10.84 -18.48
CA VAL A 676 -9.25 -10.76 -17.96
C VAL A 676 -9.03 -11.91 -17.00
N ASP A 677 -7.99 -12.72 -17.23
CA ASP A 677 -7.54 -13.78 -16.35
C ASP A 677 -6.25 -13.33 -15.64
N LEU A 678 -6.35 -13.16 -14.33
CA LEU A 678 -5.30 -12.74 -13.40
C LEU A 678 -4.82 -13.91 -12.54
N LYS A 679 -5.31 -15.14 -12.74
CA LYS A 679 -4.97 -16.29 -11.87
C LYS A 679 -3.48 -16.60 -11.81
N ARG A 680 -2.77 -16.35 -12.91
CA ARG A 680 -1.34 -16.69 -13.07
C ARG A 680 -0.51 -15.42 -13.20
N ARG A 681 0.80 -15.54 -13.01
CA ARG A 681 1.77 -14.45 -13.23
C ARG A 681 1.56 -13.69 -14.54
N SER A 682 1.27 -14.41 -15.63
CA SER A 682 1.01 -13.79 -16.93
C SER A 682 -0.47 -13.45 -17.05
N ASN A 683 -0.80 -12.17 -16.94
CA ASN A 683 -2.16 -11.68 -17.08
C ASN A 683 -2.59 -11.81 -18.54
N ARG A 684 -3.78 -12.37 -18.78
CA ARG A 684 -4.31 -12.61 -20.12
C ARG A 684 -5.61 -11.85 -20.30
N GLN A 685 -5.78 -11.22 -21.45
CA GLN A 685 -7.01 -10.52 -21.80
C GLN A 685 -7.49 -10.96 -23.17
N ILE A 686 -8.79 -11.20 -23.29
CA ILE A 686 -9.48 -11.41 -24.56
C ILE A 686 -10.69 -10.50 -24.56
N GLY A 687 -10.94 -9.81 -25.67
CA GLY A 687 -12.10 -8.95 -25.81
C GLY A 687 -12.65 -8.91 -27.23
N LEU A 688 -13.94 -8.61 -27.32
CA LEU A 688 -14.69 -8.37 -28.54
C LEU A 688 -15.28 -6.98 -28.50
N PHE A 689 -15.36 -6.31 -29.65
CA PHE A 689 -15.90 -4.97 -29.73
C PHE A 689 -16.63 -4.71 -31.04
N HIS A 690 -17.64 -3.84 -30.96
CA HIS A 690 -18.32 -3.20 -32.06
C HIS A 690 -18.39 -1.71 -31.76
N PHE A 691 -17.74 -0.87 -32.57
CA PHE A 691 -17.78 0.58 -32.43
C PHE A 691 -18.27 1.24 -33.70
N ALA A 692 -19.23 2.15 -33.58
CA ALA A 692 -19.87 2.85 -34.69
C ALA A 692 -19.98 4.34 -34.36
N ASN A 693 -19.15 5.16 -34.98
CA ASN A 693 -19.01 6.57 -34.62
C ASN A 693 -18.69 7.45 -35.84
N ASP A 694 -19.01 8.73 -35.72
CA ASP A 694 -18.54 9.78 -36.63
C ASP A 694 -17.13 10.24 -36.22
N TRP A 695 -16.33 10.55 -37.23
CA TRP A 695 -14.95 10.98 -37.09
C TRP A 695 -14.69 12.21 -37.92
N TYR A 696 -13.79 13.07 -37.46
CA TYR A 696 -13.28 14.20 -38.22
C TYR A 696 -11.76 14.19 -38.21
N SER A 697 -11.14 14.21 -39.38
CA SER A 697 -9.71 14.43 -39.55
C SER A 697 -9.48 15.72 -40.32
N PRO A 698 -8.58 16.62 -39.89
CA PRO A 698 -8.13 17.75 -40.69
C PRO A 698 -7.66 17.38 -42.12
N TYR A 699 -7.26 16.12 -42.35
CA TYR A 699 -6.82 15.63 -43.65
C TYR A 699 -7.86 14.79 -44.40
N GLU A 700 -8.62 13.96 -43.69
CA GLU A 700 -9.60 13.04 -44.31
C GLU A 700 -11.03 13.59 -44.30
N GLY A 701 -11.27 14.74 -43.66
CA GLY A 701 -12.60 15.31 -43.48
C GLY A 701 -13.44 14.51 -42.48
N TYR A 702 -14.76 14.68 -42.58
CA TYR A 702 -15.73 13.90 -41.80
C TYR A 702 -15.98 12.54 -42.45
N PHE A 703 -15.98 11.48 -41.63
CA PHE A 703 -16.34 10.13 -42.06
C PHE A 703 -17.00 9.35 -40.92
N TYR A 704 -17.94 8.48 -41.28
CA TYR A 704 -18.51 7.50 -40.36
C TYR A 704 -17.65 6.24 -40.43
N GLU A 705 -17.33 5.63 -39.28
CA GLU A 705 -16.61 4.35 -39.25
C GLU A 705 -17.31 3.37 -38.32
N ARG A 706 -17.51 2.15 -38.84
CA ARG A 706 -17.93 0.98 -38.08
C ARG A 706 -16.79 -0.02 -38.00
N ASN A 707 -16.37 -0.33 -36.78
CA ASN A 707 -15.31 -1.28 -36.45
C ASN A 707 -15.91 -2.47 -35.70
N ILE A 708 -15.67 -3.69 -36.18
CA ILE A 708 -16.06 -4.93 -35.49
C ILE A 708 -14.82 -5.80 -35.37
N GLY A 709 -14.47 -6.22 -34.16
CA GLY A 709 -13.21 -6.92 -33.98
C GLY A 709 -13.03 -7.62 -32.65
N ALA A 710 -11.85 -8.22 -32.54
CA ALA A 710 -11.36 -8.92 -31.37
C ALA A 710 -9.99 -8.39 -30.97
N ARG A 711 -9.66 -8.50 -29.69
CA ARG A 711 -8.37 -8.14 -29.11
C ARG A 711 -7.91 -9.24 -28.17
N GLY A 712 -6.64 -9.61 -28.28
CA GLY A 712 -5.90 -10.41 -27.30
C GLY A 712 -4.77 -9.59 -26.69
N ALA A 713 -4.52 -9.75 -25.39
CA ALA A 713 -3.32 -9.20 -24.77
C ALA A 713 -2.76 -10.14 -23.70
N LEU A 714 -1.45 -10.07 -23.51
CA LEU A 714 -0.66 -10.80 -22.54
C LEU A 714 0.28 -9.82 -21.86
N ASN A 715 0.18 -9.69 -20.54
CA ASN A 715 1.10 -8.87 -19.76
C ASN A 715 1.93 -9.80 -18.85
N TYR A 716 3.25 -9.78 -19.02
CA TYR A 716 4.20 -10.55 -18.25
C TYR A 716 5.03 -9.63 -17.34
N PRO A 717 4.72 -9.55 -16.04
CA PRO A 717 5.51 -8.79 -15.09
C PRO A 717 6.79 -9.53 -14.70
N ILE A 718 7.93 -8.95 -15.03
CA ILE A 718 9.26 -9.48 -14.71
C ILE A 718 9.58 -9.25 -13.24
N ASN A 719 9.28 -8.05 -12.74
CA ASN A 719 9.36 -7.66 -11.32
C ASN A 719 8.46 -6.44 -11.10
N VAL A 720 8.41 -5.90 -9.88
CA VAL A 720 7.50 -4.81 -9.52
C VAL A 720 7.69 -3.56 -10.40
N PHE A 721 8.87 -3.36 -11.01
CA PHE A 721 9.14 -2.18 -11.85
C PHE A 721 9.11 -2.47 -13.35
N ASN A 722 9.27 -3.72 -13.79
CA ASN A 722 9.48 -4.07 -15.20
C ASN A 722 8.45 -5.08 -15.72
N ARG A 723 7.90 -4.83 -16.91
CA ARG A 723 7.03 -5.80 -17.59
C ARG A 723 7.19 -5.81 -19.11
N LEU A 724 6.80 -6.93 -19.71
CA LEU A 724 6.60 -7.09 -21.14
C LEU A 724 5.10 -7.17 -21.43
N GLU A 725 4.64 -6.45 -22.43
CA GLU A 725 3.26 -6.48 -22.91
C GLU A 725 3.26 -6.98 -24.36
N PHE A 726 2.39 -7.92 -24.66
CA PHE A 726 2.05 -8.31 -26.03
C PHE A 726 0.57 -8.07 -26.25
N SER A 727 0.23 -7.42 -27.35
CA SER A 727 -1.18 -7.20 -27.70
C SER A 727 -1.39 -7.38 -29.18
N THR A 728 -2.53 -7.96 -29.53
CA THR A 728 -2.96 -8.11 -30.91
C THR A 728 -4.43 -7.72 -31.03
N SER A 729 -4.76 -6.93 -32.04
CA SER A 729 -6.12 -6.53 -32.35
C SER A 729 -6.39 -6.82 -33.80
N MET A 730 -7.52 -7.46 -34.09
CA MET A 730 -7.99 -7.74 -35.44
C MET A 730 -9.41 -7.20 -35.59
N TRP A 731 -9.66 -6.39 -36.62
CA TRP A 731 -10.97 -5.78 -36.82
C TRP A 731 -11.29 -5.51 -38.28
N HIS A 732 -12.55 -5.68 -38.62
CA HIS A 732 -13.12 -5.19 -39.86
C HIS A 732 -13.55 -3.73 -39.67
N SER A 733 -13.00 -2.83 -40.48
CA SER A 733 -13.31 -1.40 -40.52
C SER A 733 -14.05 -1.09 -41.80
N ARG A 734 -15.27 -0.56 -41.66
CA ARG A 734 -16.06 0.01 -42.75
C ARG A 734 -16.15 1.51 -42.57
N ARG A 735 -15.46 2.26 -43.42
CA ARG A 735 -15.48 3.73 -43.46
C ARG A 735 -16.43 4.21 -44.55
N ALA A 736 -17.32 5.13 -44.21
CA ALA A 736 -18.15 5.85 -45.15
C ALA A 736 -17.75 7.33 -45.13
N TYR A 737 -17.21 7.78 -46.25
CA TYR A 737 -17.00 9.19 -46.58
C TYR A 737 -18.26 9.71 -47.29
N PHE A 738 -18.32 11.03 -47.54
CA PHE A 738 -19.50 11.65 -48.18
C PHE A 738 -19.88 11.00 -49.52
N ASP A 739 -18.90 10.62 -50.35
CA ASP A 739 -19.13 10.06 -51.71
C ASP A 739 -18.55 8.65 -51.93
N SER A 740 -17.95 8.03 -50.91
CA SER A 740 -17.28 6.73 -51.07
C SER A 740 -17.28 5.91 -49.80
N TYR A 741 -17.09 4.60 -49.93
CA TYR A 741 -16.86 3.73 -48.79
C TYR A 741 -15.55 2.96 -48.97
N GLN A 742 -14.99 2.56 -47.84
CA GLN A 742 -13.79 1.74 -47.79
C GLN A 742 -13.93 0.67 -46.72
N ASP A 743 -13.81 -0.59 -47.14
CA ASP A 743 -13.75 -1.75 -46.25
C ASP A 743 -12.31 -2.24 -46.12
N ARG A 744 -11.89 -2.54 -44.88
CA ARG A 744 -10.57 -3.09 -44.57
C ARG A 744 -10.67 -4.12 -43.47
N LEU A 745 -9.86 -5.17 -43.55
CA LEU A 745 -9.65 -6.11 -42.46
C LEU A 745 -8.25 -5.90 -41.90
N LEU A 746 -8.15 -5.27 -40.74
CA LEU A 746 -6.90 -4.84 -40.14
C LEU A 746 -6.49 -5.80 -39.03
N ILE A 747 -5.20 -6.13 -38.97
CA ILE A 747 -4.57 -6.74 -37.80
C ILE A 747 -3.41 -5.87 -37.34
N ALA A 748 -3.29 -5.63 -36.04
CA ALA A 748 -2.20 -4.87 -35.46
C ALA A 748 -1.66 -5.59 -34.24
N SER A 749 -0.34 -5.83 -34.20
CA SER A 749 0.31 -6.56 -33.11
C SER A 749 1.46 -5.72 -32.56
N PHE A 750 1.54 -5.59 -31.25
CA PHE A 750 2.52 -4.78 -30.55
C PHE A 750 3.20 -5.56 -29.44
N VAL A 751 4.52 -5.38 -29.35
CA VAL A 751 5.33 -5.73 -28.19
C VAL A 751 5.72 -4.43 -27.48
N SER A 752 5.60 -4.40 -26.17
CA SER A 752 6.07 -3.28 -25.35
C SER A 752 6.91 -3.75 -24.17
N TYR A 753 7.95 -2.99 -23.86
CA TYR A 753 8.67 -3.05 -22.59
C TYR A 753 8.33 -1.80 -21.78
N VAL A 754 7.97 -1.99 -20.52
CA VAL A 754 7.59 -0.91 -19.60
C VAL A 754 8.42 -1.00 -18.32
N HIS A 755 9.02 0.12 -17.94
CA HIS A 755 9.69 0.35 -16.67
C HIS A 755 9.03 1.53 -15.93
N ASP A 756 8.78 1.39 -14.63
CA ASP A 756 8.37 2.51 -13.76
C ASP A 756 8.79 2.26 -12.30
N ASN A 757 9.80 2.99 -11.82
CA ASN A 757 10.19 3.03 -10.39
C ASN A 757 9.95 4.39 -9.73
N SER A 758 9.08 5.20 -10.33
CA SER A 758 8.82 6.55 -9.85
C SER A 758 8.18 6.59 -8.45
N LEU A 759 8.50 7.65 -7.71
CA LEU A 759 7.86 8.04 -6.46
C LEU A 759 6.86 9.16 -6.74
N TRP A 760 5.61 8.98 -6.33
CA TRP A 760 4.53 9.94 -6.56
C TRP A 760 4.36 10.91 -5.39
N TYR A 761 3.93 12.12 -5.73
CA TYR A 761 3.40 13.14 -4.82
C TYR A 761 2.00 13.57 -5.32
N TYR A 762 1.30 14.46 -4.59
CA TYR A 762 -0.10 14.83 -4.88
C TYR A 762 -0.36 15.31 -6.32
N THR A 763 0.63 15.94 -6.97
CA THR A 763 0.50 16.48 -8.33
C THR A 763 1.26 15.68 -9.39
N GLY A 764 1.81 14.51 -9.03
CA GLY A 764 2.55 13.65 -9.95
C GLY A 764 3.91 13.19 -9.42
N PRO A 765 4.75 12.57 -10.26
CA PRO A 765 6.03 12.01 -9.86
C PRO A 765 7.04 13.07 -9.43
N ILE A 766 7.81 12.77 -8.38
CA ILE A 766 8.82 13.66 -7.78
C ILE A 766 10.25 13.07 -7.84
N ASP A 767 10.41 11.75 -7.91
CA ASP A 767 11.69 11.05 -8.04
C ASP A 767 11.52 9.76 -8.87
N GLY A 768 12.61 9.20 -9.39
CA GLY A 768 12.67 7.97 -10.17
C GLY A 768 12.54 8.21 -11.68
N TRP A 769 12.32 7.13 -12.43
CA TRP A 769 12.23 7.19 -13.89
C TRP A 769 11.26 6.17 -14.46
N ARG A 770 10.90 6.41 -15.73
CA ARG A 770 9.93 5.63 -16.48
C ARG A 770 10.38 5.47 -17.91
N LEU A 771 10.10 4.32 -18.49
CA LEU A 771 10.39 4.05 -19.89
C LEU A 771 9.34 3.14 -20.49
N ARG A 772 8.83 3.54 -21.65
CA ARG A 772 8.01 2.68 -22.50
C ARG A 772 8.64 2.64 -23.87
N ILE A 773 8.91 1.43 -24.34
CA ILE A 773 9.29 1.17 -25.73
C ILE A 773 8.24 0.23 -26.30
N SER A 774 7.60 0.64 -27.39
CA SER A 774 6.56 -0.14 -28.06
C SER A 774 6.85 -0.20 -29.56
N ALA A 775 6.76 -1.40 -30.14
CA ALA A 775 6.97 -1.61 -31.56
C ALA A 775 5.95 -2.60 -32.10
N GLY A 776 5.42 -2.34 -33.30
CA GLY A 776 4.42 -3.21 -33.90
C GLY A 776 4.03 -2.85 -35.33
N PRO A 777 3.81 -3.84 -36.20
CA PRO A 777 3.17 -3.63 -37.49
C PRO A 777 1.63 -3.61 -37.39
N SER A 778 0.99 -3.01 -38.39
CA SER A 778 -0.36 -3.37 -38.79
C SER A 778 -0.40 -3.80 -40.26
N PHE A 779 -1.27 -4.76 -40.55
CA PHE A 779 -1.50 -5.31 -41.89
C PHE A 779 -2.96 -5.13 -42.27
N ASP A 780 -3.19 -4.90 -43.55
CA ASP A 780 -4.51 -4.98 -44.16
C ASP A 780 -4.61 -6.31 -44.91
N LEU A 781 -5.40 -7.23 -44.37
CA LEU A 781 -5.55 -8.59 -44.86
C LEU A 781 -6.33 -8.67 -46.18
N PHE A 782 -7.18 -7.69 -46.49
CA PHE A 782 -7.87 -7.67 -47.79
C PHE A 782 -6.92 -7.30 -48.92
N SER A 783 -6.05 -6.31 -48.68
CA SER A 783 -5.02 -5.93 -49.66
C SER A 783 -3.78 -6.84 -49.63
N SER A 784 -3.66 -7.72 -48.63
CA SER A 784 -2.47 -8.53 -48.34
C SER A 784 -1.18 -7.69 -48.24
N GLN A 785 -1.29 -6.47 -47.72
CA GLN A 785 -0.18 -5.53 -47.61
C GLN A 785 0.03 -5.06 -46.17
N ILE A 786 1.28 -4.75 -45.84
CA ILE A 786 1.59 -4.02 -44.63
C ILE A 786 0.93 -2.64 -44.73
N ASN A 787 0.10 -2.33 -43.74
CA ASN A 787 -0.56 -1.05 -43.64
C ASN A 787 0.39 -0.01 -43.05
N ASN A 788 1.00 -0.30 -41.89
CA ASN A 788 2.07 0.53 -41.31
C ASN A 788 2.97 -0.21 -40.29
N TYR A 789 4.10 0.39 -39.93
CA TYR A 789 4.95 0.04 -38.79
C TYR A 789 5.00 1.21 -37.83
N THR A 790 4.74 0.94 -36.54
CA THR A 790 4.80 1.97 -35.49
C THR A 790 5.88 1.61 -34.48
N PHE A 791 6.76 2.57 -34.20
CA PHE A 791 7.70 2.56 -33.09
C PHE A 791 7.41 3.76 -32.17
N LEU A 792 7.39 3.53 -30.87
CA LEU A 792 7.18 4.53 -29.84
C LEU A 792 8.22 4.36 -28.74
N GLY A 793 8.84 5.47 -28.34
CA GLY A 793 9.63 5.58 -27.12
C GLY A 793 9.11 6.73 -26.26
N ASP A 794 8.87 6.51 -24.97
CA ASP A 794 8.56 7.56 -23.99
C ASP A 794 9.40 7.31 -22.74
N PHE A 795 10.41 8.15 -22.53
CA PHE A 795 11.31 8.14 -21.39
C PHE A 795 11.02 9.35 -20.51
N ARG A 796 10.95 9.14 -19.20
CA ARG A 796 10.72 10.21 -18.22
C ARG A 796 11.66 10.03 -17.04
N TYR A 797 12.26 11.13 -16.61
CA TYR A 797 13.18 11.16 -15.48
C TYR A 797 12.77 12.27 -14.52
N TYR A 798 12.79 11.97 -13.22
CA TYR A 798 12.39 12.90 -12.17
C TYR A 798 13.54 13.00 -11.18
N LEU A 799 14.16 14.18 -11.13
CA LEU A 799 15.23 14.48 -10.18
C LEU A 799 14.66 15.28 -9.02
N ARG A 800 14.61 14.66 -7.85
CA ARG A 800 14.19 15.33 -6.63
C ARG A 800 15.30 16.26 -6.14
N LEU A 801 15.04 17.57 -6.13
CA LEU A 801 15.99 18.61 -5.69
C LEU A 801 15.75 19.03 -4.22
N GLY A 802 14.56 18.72 -3.69
CA GLY A 802 14.20 18.97 -2.30
C GLY A 802 12.96 18.17 -1.91
N GLU A 803 12.39 18.42 -0.73
CA GLU A 803 11.23 17.64 -0.27
C GLU A 803 10.02 17.75 -1.21
N ARG A 804 9.81 18.91 -1.83
CA ARG A 804 8.65 19.21 -2.68
C ARG A 804 9.05 19.84 -4.03
N VAL A 805 10.34 19.83 -4.36
CA VAL A 805 10.89 20.43 -5.58
C VAL A 805 11.46 19.32 -6.45
N CYS A 806 11.06 19.30 -7.72
CA CYS A 806 11.50 18.28 -8.68
C CYS A 806 11.77 18.90 -10.05
N LEU A 807 12.89 18.49 -10.65
CA LEU A 807 13.17 18.70 -12.06
C LEU A 807 12.70 17.46 -12.83
N ALA A 808 11.60 17.61 -13.57
CA ALA A 808 11.02 16.58 -14.40
C ALA A 808 11.48 16.74 -15.86
N HIS A 809 11.92 15.66 -16.48
CA HIS A 809 12.29 15.60 -17.88
C HIS A 809 11.52 14.49 -18.59
N ARG A 810 11.08 14.73 -19.83
CA ARG A 810 10.46 13.75 -20.71
C ARG A 810 11.09 13.83 -22.10
N THR A 811 11.46 12.69 -22.64
CA THR A 811 11.80 12.51 -24.05
C THR A 811 10.79 11.56 -24.67
N MET A 812 10.15 11.94 -25.77
CA MET A 812 9.20 11.10 -26.47
C MET A 812 9.45 11.13 -27.98
N GLY A 813 9.41 9.97 -28.62
CA GLY A 813 9.49 9.85 -30.07
C GLY A 813 8.49 8.82 -30.59
N ILE A 814 7.88 9.12 -31.74
CA ILE A 814 7.08 8.17 -32.49
C ILE A 814 7.52 8.17 -33.94
N ILE A 815 7.60 6.99 -34.53
CA ILE A 815 7.83 6.78 -35.96
C ILE A 815 6.69 5.90 -36.47
N ASN A 816 5.97 6.36 -37.49
CA ASN A 816 4.91 5.59 -38.13
C ASN A 816 5.08 5.64 -39.65
N GLU A 817 5.47 4.53 -40.26
CA GLU A 817 5.76 4.43 -41.70
C GLU A 817 4.85 3.41 -42.37
N GLY A 818 4.32 3.72 -43.55
CA GLY A 818 3.37 2.84 -44.24
C GLY A 818 2.52 3.53 -45.31
N LYS A 819 1.60 2.76 -45.89
CA LYS A 819 0.71 3.21 -46.99
C LYS A 819 -0.48 4.00 -46.48
N ASN A 820 -1.16 3.54 -45.41
CA ASN A 820 -2.20 4.31 -44.73
C ASN A 820 -1.80 4.56 -43.27
N ILE A 821 -1.63 5.83 -42.94
CA ILE A 821 -0.84 6.26 -41.80
C ILE A 821 -1.52 7.44 -41.14
N TYR A 822 -1.67 7.34 -39.82
CA TYR A 822 -2.15 8.44 -39.00
C TYR A 822 -0.99 9.39 -38.69
N ARG A 823 -1.24 10.68 -38.87
CA ARG A 823 -0.35 11.73 -38.38
C ARG A 823 -0.60 11.96 -36.90
N PHE A 824 0.46 12.10 -36.14
CA PHE A 824 0.40 12.44 -34.73
C PHE A 824 0.47 13.95 -34.58
N TYR A 825 -0.31 14.47 -33.64
CA TYR A 825 -0.28 15.88 -33.25
C TYR A 825 0.48 16.02 -31.95
N ILE A 826 1.40 16.97 -31.89
CA ILE A 826 2.24 17.20 -30.71
C ILE A 826 2.02 18.55 -30.05
N GLY A 827 1.07 19.37 -30.52
CA GLY A 827 0.71 20.61 -29.83
C GLY A 827 -0.20 20.39 -28.61
N GLY A 828 -0.19 21.36 -27.69
CA GLY A 828 -1.09 21.46 -26.54
C GLY A 828 -0.50 21.01 -25.21
N SER A 829 -1.33 21.02 -24.16
CA SER A 829 -0.91 20.91 -22.74
C SER A 829 -0.25 19.58 -22.34
N TRP A 830 -0.32 18.56 -23.19
CA TRP A 830 0.19 17.20 -22.93
C TRP A 830 1.53 16.88 -23.60
N HIS A 831 1.89 17.67 -24.61
CA HIS A 831 3.07 17.44 -25.46
C HIS A 831 3.87 18.74 -25.52
N MET A 832 3.67 19.55 -26.57
CA MET A 832 4.37 20.81 -26.78
C MET A 832 3.46 21.98 -26.40
N ARG A 833 3.70 22.56 -25.21
CA ARG A 833 2.97 23.74 -24.73
C ARG A 833 3.32 24.95 -25.58
N GLY A 834 2.44 25.94 -25.59
CA GLY A 834 2.60 27.13 -26.43
C GLY A 834 2.09 26.96 -27.86
N TYR A 835 1.84 25.74 -28.33
CA TYR A 835 1.31 25.46 -29.67
C TYR A 835 -0.13 24.93 -29.60
N ARG A 836 -0.98 25.29 -30.56
CA ARG A 836 -2.34 24.73 -30.64
C ARG A 836 -2.26 23.25 -30.96
N ARG A 837 -3.24 22.47 -30.50
CA ARG A 837 -3.23 21.01 -30.59
C ARG A 837 -2.86 20.47 -31.97
N THR A 838 -3.47 21.01 -33.02
CA THR A 838 -3.29 20.54 -34.41
C THR A 838 -2.21 21.29 -35.19
N GLU A 839 -1.49 22.21 -34.55
CA GLU A 839 -0.54 23.10 -35.22
C GLU A 839 0.72 22.37 -35.70
N ILE A 840 1.20 21.41 -34.91
CA ILE A 840 2.39 20.62 -35.23
C ILE A 840 1.99 19.16 -35.38
N TYR A 841 2.30 18.59 -36.53
CA TYR A 841 1.89 17.24 -36.87
C TYR A 841 2.87 16.52 -37.80
N GLY A 842 2.82 15.20 -37.80
CA GLY A 842 3.58 14.39 -38.74
C GLY A 842 3.48 12.90 -38.47
N LYS A 843 3.96 12.10 -39.41
CA LYS A 843 4.15 10.65 -39.27
C LYS A 843 5.23 10.28 -38.27
N LYS A 844 6.21 11.18 -38.10
CA LYS A 844 7.32 11.07 -37.16
C LYS A 844 7.31 12.29 -36.27
N PHE A 845 7.68 12.13 -35.00
CA PHE A 845 8.00 13.26 -34.15
C PHE A 845 9.03 12.90 -33.09
N ILE A 846 9.67 13.94 -32.57
CA ILE A 846 10.49 13.89 -31.37
C ILE A 846 10.17 15.09 -30.50
N LEU A 847 10.14 14.89 -29.19
CA LEU A 847 9.77 15.88 -28.19
C LEU A 847 10.65 15.71 -26.94
N PHE A 848 11.05 16.86 -26.39
CA PHE A 848 11.75 17.00 -25.12
C PHE A 848 10.97 18.02 -24.27
N ASN A 849 10.56 17.63 -23.08
CA ASN A 849 9.95 18.53 -22.10
C ASN A 849 10.82 18.55 -20.85
N THR A 850 11.22 19.73 -20.40
CA THR A 850 11.89 19.89 -19.10
C THR A 850 11.08 20.86 -18.25
N GLU A 851 10.80 20.49 -17.01
CA GLU A 851 9.93 21.24 -16.11
C GLU A 851 10.47 21.23 -14.68
N LEU A 852 10.71 22.40 -14.10
CA LEU A 852 10.98 22.57 -12.68
C LEU A 852 9.65 22.80 -11.94
N ARG A 853 9.30 21.87 -11.05
CA ARG A 853 8.09 21.90 -10.23
C ARG A 853 8.42 22.33 -8.81
N PHE A 854 7.63 23.25 -8.26
CA PHE A 854 7.82 23.77 -6.90
C PHE A 854 6.46 24.13 -6.25
N PRO A 855 6.34 24.02 -4.92
CA PRO A 855 5.09 24.34 -4.23
C PRO A 855 4.86 25.86 -4.18
N ILE A 856 3.61 26.29 -4.33
CA ILE A 856 3.18 27.69 -4.13
C ILE A 856 2.31 27.78 -2.87
N ALA A 857 1.27 26.94 -2.78
CA ALA A 857 0.34 26.91 -1.64
C ALA A 857 0.06 25.46 -1.22
N GLN A 858 0.03 25.18 0.09
CA GLN A 858 -0.12 23.82 0.61
C GLN A 858 -1.56 23.34 0.64
N ALA A 859 -2.50 24.26 0.83
CA ALA A 859 -3.93 24.03 0.68
C ALA A 859 -4.58 25.38 0.38
N LEU A 860 -5.60 25.37 -0.47
CA LEU A 860 -6.48 26.52 -0.66
C LEU A 860 -7.90 26.02 -0.37
N ALA A 861 -8.53 26.52 0.68
CA ALA A 861 -9.91 26.20 1.01
C ALA A 861 -10.77 27.45 0.77
N LEU A 862 -11.82 27.32 -0.04
CA LEU A 862 -12.85 28.33 -0.18
C LEU A 862 -14.01 27.95 0.74
N HIS A 863 -14.24 28.73 1.78
CA HIS A 863 -15.29 28.48 2.76
C HIS A 863 -16.60 29.13 2.28
N PHE A 864 -17.66 28.33 2.18
CA PHE A 864 -19.04 28.74 1.90
C PHE A 864 -19.93 28.45 3.10
N ARG A 865 -21.14 29.01 3.12
CA ARG A 865 -22.09 28.86 4.23
C ARG A 865 -22.52 27.41 4.45
N GLU A 866 -22.58 26.61 3.39
CA GLU A 866 -22.97 25.20 3.40
C GLU A 866 -21.78 24.21 3.34
N GLY A 867 -20.52 24.67 3.39
CA GLY A 867 -19.34 23.80 3.37
C GLY A 867 -18.09 24.47 2.79
N ALA A 868 -16.94 23.79 2.83
CA ALA A 868 -15.70 24.29 2.24
C ALA A 868 -15.31 23.49 0.98
N LEU A 869 -14.88 24.19 -0.07
CA LEU A 869 -14.26 23.58 -1.25
C LEU A 869 -12.74 23.63 -1.08
N GLY A 870 -12.13 22.48 -0.82
CA GLY A 870 -10.67 22.34 -0.73
C GLY A 870 -10.04 22.05 -2.09
N PHE A 871 -9.01 22.81 -2.44
CA PHE A 871 -8.06 22.46 -3.49
C PHE A 871 -6.84 21.76 -2.86
N ALA A 872 -6.34 20.74 -3.55
CA ALA A 872 -5.06 20.15 -3.24
C ALA A 872 -3.92 21.18 -3.41
N PRO A 873 -2.69 20.88 -2.96
CA PRO A 873 -1.59 21.85 -3.01
C PRO A 873 -1.37 22.41 -4.42
N VAL A 874 -1.30 23.74 -4.52
CA VAL A 874 -1.05 24.46 -5.77
C VAL A 874 0.45 24.49 -6.03
N HIS A 875 0.85 24.04 -7.21
CA HIS A 875 2.25 23.98 -7.63
C HIS A 875 2.50 24.90 -8.82
N GLY A 876 3.67 25.53 -8.81
CA GLY A 876 4.25 26.23 -9.95
C GLY A 876 5.10 25.29 -10.81
N ALA A 877 5.17 25.60 -12.09
CA ALA A 877 6.00 24.91 -13.07
C ALA A 877 6.76 25.95 -13.92
N LEU A 878 8.08 25.87 -13.99
CA LEU A 878 8.86 26.54 -15.03
C LEU A 878 9.21 25.50 -16.08
N PHE A 879 8.96 25.77 -17.36
CA PHE A 879 9.17 24.76 -18.39
C PHE A 879 9.84 25.26 -19.65
N VAL A 880 10.49 24.31 -20.34
CA VAL A 880 11.01 24.43 -21.69
C VAL A 880 10.61 23.17 -22.46
N ASP A 881 9.92 23.37 -23.59
CA ASP A 881 9.52 22.31 -24.50
C ASP A 881 10.25 22.50 -25.83
N VAL A 882 10.79 21.41 -26.38
CA VAL A 882 11.53 21.39 -27.64
C VAL A 882 11.07 20.20 -28.45
N GLY A 883 10.73 20.38 -29.71
CA GLY A 883 10.29 19.26 -30.54
C GLY A 883 9.90 19.65 -31.94
N ASN A 884 9.61 18.66 -32.76
CA ASN A 884 8.95 18.87 -34.04
C ASN A 884 8.35 17.56 -34.56
N ALA A 885 7.46 17.68 -35.54
CA ALA A 885 6.87 16.54 -36.25
C ALA A 885 7.03 16.70 -37.78
N TRP A 886 7.19 15.60 -38.50
CA TRP A 886 7.45 15.61 -39.93
C TRP A 886 6.98 14.35 -40.65
N ASP A 887 6.79 14.49 -41.97
CA ASP A 887 6.38 13.40 -42.85
C ASP A 887 7.54 12.82 -43.68
N ARG A 888 8.46 13.65 -44.15
CA ARG A 888 9.57 13.25 -45.05
C ARG A 888 10.93 13.61 -44.48
N LYS A 889 11.30 14.90 -44.51
CA LYS A 889 12.57 15.43 -43.99
C LYS A 889 12.33 16.17 -42.67
N PHE A 890 13.25 16.02 -41.71
CA PHE A 890 13.19 16.73 -40.44
C PHE A 890 13.37 18.25 -40.66
N PRO A 891 12.40 19.09 -40.25
CA PRO A 891 12.42 20.54 -40.49
C PRO A 891 13.34 21.32 -39.52
N GLY A 892 13.94 20.66 -38.53
CA GLY A 892 14.67 21.31 -37.43
C GLY A 892 13.81 21.41 -36.17
N PHE A 893 14.41 21.86 -35.08
CA PHE A 893 13.71 22.01 -33.80
C PHE A 893 13.01 23.38 -33.71
N ILE A 894 11.81 23.35 -33.16
CA ILE A 894 11.14 24.52 -32.60
C ILE A 894 10.97 24.31 -31.10
N GLY A 895 10.68 25.38 -30.37
CA GLY A 895 10.57 25.33 -28.92
C GLY A 895 9.56 26.30 -28.36
N SER A 896 9.30 26.15 -27.07
CA SER A 896 8.58 27.09 -26.24
C SER A 896 9.13 27.05 -24.82
N PHE A 897 8.96 28.15 -24.09
CA PHE A 897 9.28 28.21 -22.67
C PHE A 897 8.24 29.05 -21.95
N GLY A 898 8.04 28.79 -20.67
CA GLY A 898 6.96 29.43 -19.95
C GLY A 898 6.88 29.09 -18.48
N VAL A 899 5.82 29.63 -17.88
CA VAL A 899 5.42 29.41 -16.50
C VAL A 899 4.05 28.75 -16.49
N GLY A 900 3.83 27.85 -15.54
CA GLY A 900 2.57 27.14 -15.39
C GLY A 900 2.15 27.00 -13.95
N PHE A 901 0.85 26.83 -13.77
CA PHE A 901 0.20 26.54 -12.48
C PHE A 901 -0.52 25.21 -12.58
N ARG A 902 -0.44 24.43 -11.51
CA ARG A 902 -1.06 23.11 -11.38
C ARG A 902 -1.81 23.05 -10.05
N ALA A 903 -3.08 22.68 -10.10
CA ALA A 903 -3.88 22.37 -8.92
C ALA A 903 -4.76 21.17 -9.21
N THR A 904 -5.12 20.40 -8.19
CA THR A 904 -6.09 19.32 -8.32
C THR A 904 -7.29 19.58 -7.41
N LEU A 905 -8.48 19.31 -7.94
CA LEU A 905 -9.77 19.45 -7.28
C LEU A 905 -10.34 18.04 -7.08
N MET A 906 -10.71 17.72 -5.84
CA MET A 906 -11.21 16.39 -5.45
C MET A 906 -10.28 15.23 -5.88
N GLN A 907 -8.97 15.50 -6.03
CA GLN A 907 -7.95 14.55 -6.49
C GLN A 907 -8.19 13.94 -7.89
N ALA A 908 -9.21 14.39 -8.62
CA ALA A 908 -9.64 13.83 -9.90
C ALA A 908 -9.58 14.84 -11.05
N LEU A 909 -9.99 16.08 -10.78
CA LEU A 909 -10.01 17.15 -11.77
C LEU A 909 -8.73 17.97 -11.63
N VAL A 910 -8.01 18.14 -12.72
CA VAL A 910 -6.77 18.89 -12.77
C VAL A 910 -6.99 20.21 -13.47
N LEU A 911 -6.52 21.27 -12.80
CA LEU A 911 -6.41 22.61 -13.33
C LEU A 911 -4.97 22.83 -13.75
N ARG A 912 -4.76 23.11 -15.04
CA ARG A 912 -3.49 23.53 -15.60
C ARG A 912 -3.65 24.85 -16.32
N LEU A 913 -2.85 25.83 -15.93
CA LEU A 913 -2.69 27.08 -16.66
C LEU A 913 -1.24 27.15 -17.10
N ASP A 914 -0.99 27.39 -18.39
CA ASP A 914 0.34 27.55 -18.96
C ASP A 914 0.40 28.87 -19.73
N ILE A 915 1.41 29.69 -19.43
CA ILE A 915 1.69 30.95 -20.11
C ILE A 915 3.09 30.81 -20.71
N SER A 916 3.20 30.94 -22.03
CA SER A 916 4.43 30.61 -22.75
C SER A 916 4.73 31.54 -23.91
N LYS A 917 6.01 31.57 -24.29
CA LYS A 917 6.51 32.16 -25.52
C LYS A 917 7.11 31.08 -26.42
N ARG A 918 7.03 31.29 -27.73
CA ARG A 918 7.57 30.40 -28.76
C ARG A 918 8.94 30.88 -29.22
N THR A 919 9.77 29.94 -29.66
CA THR A 919 11.10 30.24 -30.19
C THR A 919 11.51 29.21 -31.24
N ASP A 920 12.28 29.64 -32.23
CA ASP A 920 12.99 28.79 -33.19
C ASP A 920 14.48 28.67 -32.84
N PHE A 921 14.86 29.03 -31.60
CA PHE A 921 16.23 29.13 -31.08
C PHE A 921 17.11 30.20 -31.73
N LYS A 922 16.55 31.01 -32.64
CA LYS A 922 17.21 32.21 -33.20
C LYS A 922 16.50 33.48 -32.75
N THR A 923 15.18 33.42 -32.63
CA THR A 923 14.27 34.51 -32.26
C THR A 923 13.22 34.02 -31.27
N VAL A 924 12.59 34.94 -30.55
CA VAL A 924 11.46 34.67 -29.65
C VAL A 924 10.26 35.46 -30.16
N GLU A 925 9.12 34.78 -30.34
CA GLU A 925 7.89 35.46 -30.78
C GLU A 925 7.43 36.50 -29.75
N ASN A 926 6.92 37.63 -30.25
CA ASN A 926 6.39 38.69 -29.39
C ASN A 926 5.07 38.30 -28.69
N GLY A 927 4.27 37.42 -29.31
CA GLY A 927 2.98 36.98 -28.79
C GLY A 927 3.12 36.05 -27.58
N THR A 928 2.27 36.26 -26.58
CA THR A 928 2.14 35.36 -25.43
C THR A 928 1.03 34.35 -25.70
N PHE A 929 1.32 33.07 -25.55
CA PHE A 929 0.33 32.00 -25.66
C PHE A 929 -0.13 31.57 -24.27
N VAL A 930 -1.44 31.61 -24.03
CA VAL A 930 -2.06 31.18 -22.77
C VAL A 930 -2.92 29.96 -23.04
N GLN A 931 -2.69 28.89 -22.29
CA GLN A 931 -3.45 27.65 -22.35
C GLN A 931 -4.02 27.31 -20.99
N PHE A 932 -5.32 27.06 -20.95
CA PHE A 932 -6.03 26.59 -19.76
C PHE A 932 -6.63 25.21 -20.01
N LEU A 933 -6.49 24.31 -19.04
CA LEU A 933 -7.10 23.00 -19.01
C LEU A 933 -7.77 22.81 -17.65
N PHE A 934 -9.03 22.43 -17.67
CA PHE A 934 -9.79 21.97 -16.51
C PHE A 934 -10.51 20.68 -16.89
N GLY A 935 -10.19 19.59 -16.21
CA GLY A 935 -10.77 18.28 -16.53
C GLY A 935 -9.93 17.14 -15.98
N TRP A 936 -10.19 15.93 -16.44
CA TRP A 936 -9.46 14.74 -15.99
C TRP A 936 -7.99 14.78 -16.41
N ASP A 937 -7.11 14.38 -15.48
CA ASP A 937 -5.71 14.08 -15.83
C ASP A 937 -5.64 12.66 -16.39
N TYR A 938 -5.19 12.50 -17.63
CA TYR A 938 -5.14 11.19 -18.32
C TYR A 938 -3.85 10.42 -18.04
#